data_AF-A0A538U0L8-F1
#
_entry.id   AF-A0A538U0L8-F1
#
_cell.length_a   1.000
_cell.length_b   1.000
_cell.length_c   1.000
_cell.angle_alpha   90.00
_cell.angle_beta   90.00
_cell.angle_gamma   90.00
#
_symmetry.space_group_name_H-M   'P 1'
#
loop_
_entity.id
_entity.type
_entity.pdbx_description
1 polymer ?
#
loop_
_entity_poly.entity_id
_entity_poly.type
_entity_poly.pdbx_seq_one_letter_code
_entity_poly.pdbx_strand_id
1 'polypeptide(L)'
;MRSGRQALAGRGEPVLDAAVLNHEQALAWREAARPARRGALGAAPSGRVPGPARANAFDEDFPEVRVRIDTTGVYELAYDDLFNVGYPAGIKIDQVSVHRHEFAEGAIPSYQTVELAIDVDDADHDTFFGSGDRIIVYAQNWAERARASVAQRVWGDAECVFVTAVAGTGRRIPSRPGWRDQTGLTPLASYPWRQHWEKDYVYSGFPADTLTDQLHWTGITGFSPPAESLSFETNHLDVTRPGSFTLSLVGRNPSSHTEWAQIRNGPGALFDVMVGVAWLGLGTLNTTVTLPPGTLSEGNVNHLRLWGQGTTSTYDYVGLDSFEATYWRAYRALFDYLPCNSADGSGEIQIHATGFSDPAMQVYDVSDSLNPVRLTIDPAHVQSQGPFEYSVDFQDLVVPGQTHRYVAFRYPKGLPPEVMTRVNRPQTRLSERGAGDYLMIVPEAFLPAVGPLVTKRQEEGLDVVVAPFETVCDEFNGGRKSSYAIKRFARFAFENWDARWVLLVGDGNLDPLNRTGDSSPDWIPVQRILGPVGIVNGNEAVPSDPWYGCMGACDISGPSPAVPDLYVGRLPVQTLQETQDLVRKLVDYDVVSNDQTWRNQLLLSADDDYSDASLQPGGGGPAICRQSSEQVFRGISETVAATIDSAGLRRTEVDRFYLADLLGRIGCTDPQDRNCTCRDLFTVQGATRGQGGPTDQLVNRLNAGCLWWNFQGHANAGQLTHEEWIVDDDRGDDTQRLINDGKPFLFSAFSCHANAFARPNDVPFGLGPALGEDLVLRPRGGAIASWASSGFEILPGSSTSHINVSLAEAMFSDPPHTASFDGQGARVLLGEAIGLAIARYVPGVAFNQNERGIGLTYQLLGDPATRFSLGPPQAIVTANGDTVINDRPVALAPPRDTLHLEADLASNVRIDAISLESITGTIPPTDYTLTLADTSGGHRYHLSYTTPVRSLRYTIHAQDRYGLKSDFNLLFPFFSQL
;
A
#
# COMPACT_ATOMS: atom_id res chain seq x y z
N MET A 1 -37.93 -12.76 -13.66
CA MET A 1 -37.00 -12.04 -14.58
C MET A 1 -37.00 -10.51 -14.41
N ARG A 2 -37.17 -9.97 -13.18
CA ARG A 2 -36.95 -8.55 -12.88
C ARG A 2 -36.00 -8.29 -11.69
N SER A 3 -35.47 -9.33 -11.05
CA SER A 3 -34.65 -9.23 -9.83
C SER A 3 -33.13 -9.29 -10.04
N GLY A 4 -32.65 -9.29 -11.29
CA GLY A 4 -31.23 -9.48 -11.61
C GLY A 4 -30.50 -8.26 -12.18
N ARG A 5 -31.16 -7.09 -12.26
CA ARG A 5 -30.56 -5.86 -12.84
C ARG A 5 -30.14 -4.80 -11.81
N GLN A 6 -30.45 -4.99 -10.52
CA GLN A 6 -30.08 -4.06 -9.44
C GLN A 6 -28.80 -4.42 -8.69
N ALA A 7 -28.21 -5.60 -8.92
CA ALA A 7 -27.04 -6.08 -8.18
C ALA A 7 -25.68 -5.58 -8.73
N LEU A 8 -25.67 -4.53 -9.56
CA LEU A 8 -24.47 -4.03 -10.25
C LEU A 8 -24.20 -2.53 -10.00
N ALA A 9 -24.97 -1.90 -9.11
CA ALA A 9 -24.74 -0.56 -8.63
C ALA A 9 -23.95 -0.65 -7.32
N GLY A 10 -22.61 -0.55 -7.37
CA GLY A 10 -21.78 -0.45 -6.18
C GLY A 10 -22.10 0.83 -5.38
N ARG A 11 -21.93 0.90 -4.06
CA ARG A 11 -22.30 2.10 -3.28
C ARG A 11 -21.30 3.28 -3.37
N GLY A 12 -20.43 3.32 -4.38
CA GLY A 12 -19.90 4.58 -4.93
C GLY A 12 -20.91 5.33 -5.82
N GLU A 13 -22.01 4.67 -6.20
CA GLU A 13 -23.14 5.25 -6.93
C GLU A 13 -23.79 6.50 -6.30
N PRO A 14 -23.88 6.68 -4.97
CA PRO A 14 -24.37 7.91 -4.34
C PRO A 14 -23.52 9.14 -4.69
N VAL A 15 -22.21 8.97 -4.83
CA VAL A 15 -21.27 10.02 -5.27
C VAL A 15 -21.43 10.27 -6.76
N LEU A 16 -21.51 9.19 -7.55
CA LEU A 16 -21.70 9.30 -9.00
C LEU A 16 -23.06 9.92 -9.35
N ASP A 17 -24.08 9.73 -8.52
CA ASP A 17 -25.41 10.34 -8.66
C ASP A 17 -25.33 11.86 -8.47
N ALA A 18 -24.59 12.32 -7.46
CA ALA A 18 -24.32 13.75 -7.26
C ALA A 18 -23.46 14.37 -8.37
N ALA A 19 -22.56 13.60 -8.99
CA ALA A 19 -21.61 14.12 -9.97
C ALA A 19 -22.08 14.04 -11.44
N VAL A 20 -22.99 13.11 -11.79
CA VAL A 20 -23.33 12.80 -13.19
C VAL A 20 -24.72 13.32 -13.56
N LEU A 21 -24.78 14.35 -14.42
CA LEU A 21 -26.01 15.02 -14.87
C LEU A 21 -27.14 14.10 -15.41
N ASN A 22 -26.80 12.91 -15.93
CA ASN A 22 -27.74 11.91 -16.43
C ASN A 22 -27.49 10.53 -15.80
N HIS A 23 -27.24 10.49 -14.48
CA HIS A 23 -26.87 9.29 -13.74
C HIS A 23 -27.70 8.05 -14.09
N GLU A 24 -29.04 8.15 -14.03
CA GLU A 24 -29.94 7.03 -14.34
C GLU A 24 -29.76 6.48 -15.77
N GLN A 25 -29.52 7.35 -16.75
CA GLN A 25 -29.21 6.91 -18.11
C GLN A 25 -27.81 6.30 -18.17
N ALA A 26 -26.82 6.93 -17.53
CA ALA A 26 -25.43 6.50 -17.52
C ALA A 26 -25.25 5.09 -16.93
N LEU A 27 -26.08 4.68 -15.96
CA LEU A 27 -26.11 3.30 -15.44
C LEU A 27 -26.25 2.24 -16.55
N ALA A 28 -26.94 2.56 -17.65
CA ALA A 28 -27.12 1.63 -18.78
C ALA A 28 -25.91 1.59 -19.74
N TRP A 29 -25.03 2.59 -19.68
CA TRP A 29 -23.82 2.70 -20.52
C TRP A 29 -22.54 2.30 -19.77
N ARG A 30 -22.58 2.34 -18.44
CA ARG A 30 -21.54 1.73 -17.61
C ARG A 30 -21.55 0.24 -17.91
N GLU A 31 -20.45 -0.26 -18.49
CA GLU A 31 -20.31 -1.69 -18.62
C GLU A 31 -20.43 -2.26 -17.22
N ALA A 32 -21.50 -3.02 -16.95
CA ALA A 32 -21.47 -4.01 -15.89
C ALA A 32 -20.11 -4.69 -16.00
N ALA A 33 -19.38 -4.83 -14.89
CA ALA A 33 -18.18 -5.64 -14.86
C ALA A 33 -18.54 -6.89 -15.65
N ARG A 34 -18.02 -7.01 -16.88
CA ARG A 34 -18.31 -8.20 -17.69
C ARG A 34 -17.88 -9.30 -16.74
N PRO A 35 -18.75 -10.26 -16.35
CA PRO A 35 -18.28 -11.38 -15.54
C PRO A 35 -17.06 -11.86 -16.29
N ALA A 36 -15.89 -11.66 -15.68
CA ALA A 36 -14.65 -11.48 -16.43
C ALA A 36 -14.69 -12.53 -17.51
N ARG A 37 -14.71 -12.13 -18.80
CA ARG A 37 -14.49 -13.12 -19.86
C ARG A 37 -13.28 -13.87 -19.34
N ARG A 38 -13.42 -15.17 -19.01
CA ARG A 38 -12.37 -15.99 -18.40
C ARG A 38 -11.09 -15.75 -19.21
N GLY A 39 -10.30 -14.81 -18.75
CA GLY A 39 -9.50 -13.96 -19.62
C GLY A 39 -8.52 -13.27 -18.71
N ALA A 40 -7.62 -14.11 -18.21
CA ALA A 40 -6.25 -13.80 -17.86
C ALA A 40 -5.99 -12.43 -17.23
N LEU A 41 -6.70 -12.09 -16.15
CA LEU A 41 -5.95 -11.66 -14.97
C LEU A 41 -5.27 -12.91 -14.46
N GLY A 42 -4.02 -13.13 -14.87
CA GLY A 42 -3.14 -14.21 -14.44
C GLY A 42 -3.90 -15.48 -14.05
N ALA A 43 -4.57 -16.11 -15.03
CA ALA A 43 -4.91 -17.51 -14.85
C ALA A 43 -3.56 -18.21 -14.69
N ALA A 44 -3.16 -18.43 -13.44
CA ALA A 44 -2.26 -19.52 -13.12
C ALA A 44 -2.75 -20.71 -13.94
N PRO A 45 -1.87 -21.57 -14.48
CA PRO A 45 -2.34 -22.85 -14.95
C PRO A 45 -3.02 -23.49 -13.73
N SER A 46 -4.35 -23.43 -13.70
CA SER A 46 -5.15 -24.43 -13.03
C SER A 46 -4.83 -25.69 -13.83
N GLY A 47 -3.68 -26.29 -13.51
CA GLY A 47 -3.56 -27.73 -13.58
C GLY A 47 -4.85 -28.21 -12.96
N ARG A 48 -5.64 -28.91 -13.75
CA ARG A 48 -6.85 -29.56 -13.31
C ARG A 48 -6.39 -30.48 -12.17
N VAL A 49 -6.40 -29.98 -10.94
CA VAL A 49 -6.16 -30.79 -9.77
C VAL A 49 -7.35 -31.74 -9.78
N PRO A 50 -7.15 -33.07 -9.90
CA PRO A 50 -8.20 -34.00 -9.59
C PRO A 50 -8.66 -33.62 -8.18
N GLY A 51 -9.91 -33.19 -8.02
CA GLY A 51 -10.38 -32.58 -6.78
C GLY A 51 -9.90 -33.39 -5.58
N PRO A 52 -9.21 -32.78 -4.60
CA PRO A 52 -8.85 -33.52 -3.42
C PRO A 52 -10.16 -33.96 -2.76
N ALA A 53 -10.19 -35.21 -2.32
CA ALA A 53 -11.23 -35.70 -1.43
C ALA A 53 -11.45 -34.65 -0.34
N ARG A 54 -12.73 -34.34 -0.04
CA ARG A 54 -13.08 -33.55 1.15
C ARG A 54 -12.21 -34.04 2.30
N ALA A 55 -11.32 -33.18 2.79
CA ALA A 55 -10.50 -33.49 3.94
C ALA A 55 -11.42 -33.94 5.07
N ASN A 56 -10.93 -34.88 5.87
CA ASN A 56 -11.53 -35.22 7.15
C ASN A 56 -11.83 -33.93 7.93
N ALA A 57 -12.81 -33.97 8.84
CA ALA A 57 -13.24 -32.86 9.68
C ALA A 57 -12.08 -32.17 10.41
N PHE A 58 -11.38 -31.23 9.76
CA PHE A 58 -10.47 -30.29 10.40
C PHE A 58 -11.34 -29.41 11.28
N ASP A 59 -11.07 -29.49 12.58
CA ASP A 59 -11.61 -28.53 13.52
C ASP A 59 -10.76 -27.26 13.38
N GLU A 60 -11.22 -26.39 12.49
CA GLU A 60 -10.58 -25.11 12.16
C GLU A 60 -10.63 -24.11 13.35
N ASP A 61 -11.29 -24.47 14.46
CA ASP A 61 -11.27 -23.72 15.72
C ASP A 61 -10.28 -24.31 16.74
N PHE A 62 -9.65 -25.45 16.43
CA PHE A 62 -8.58 -26.03 17.24
C PHE A 62 -7.32 -25.14 17.19
N PRO A 63 -6.51 -25.06 18.27
CA PRO A 63 -5.29 -24.24 18.25
C PRO A 63 -4.31 -24.64 17.14
N GLU A 64 -3.81 -23.63 16.42
CA GLU A 64 -2.85 -23.80 15.33
C GLU A 64 -1.61 -22.94 15.54
N VAL A 65 -0.48 -23.46 15.04
CA VAL A 65 0.76 -22.71 14.89
C VAL A 65 1.05 -22.54 13.42
N ARG A 66 1.17 -21.29 12.97
CA ARG A 66 1.61 -20.93 11.62
C ARG A 66 3.12 -21.04 11.55
N VAL A 67 3.63 -21.68 10.52
CA VAL A 67 5.08 -21.86 10.27
C VAL A 67 5.39 -21.40 8.86
N ARG A 68 6.38 -20.50 8.73
CA ARG A 68 6.85 -19.96 7.45
C ARG A 68 8.08 -20.72 6.96
N ILE A 69 7.99 -21.28 5.74
CA ILE A 69 9.03 -22.13 5.13
C ILE A 69 9.52 -21.50 3.81
N ASP A 70 10.71 -20.92 3.83
CA ASP A 70 11.23 -20.07 2.74
C ASP A 70 11.88 -20.83 1.57
N THR A 71 12.36 -22.06 1.80
CA THR A 71 13.02 -22.87 0.75
C THR A 71 12.38 -24.24 0.59
N THR A 72 12.49 -24.85 -0.58
CA THR A 72 12.04 -26.24 -0.79
C THR A 72 12.97 -27.23 -0.05
N GLY A 73 12.38 -28.22 0.62
CA GLY A 73 13.14 -29.27 1.30
C GLY A 73 12.35 -30.06 2.34
N VAL A 74 13.06 -30.91 3.07
CA VAL A 74 12.56 -31.65 4.23
C VAL A 74 12.94 -30.86 5.48
N TYR A 75 11.95 -30.55 6.31
CA TYR A 75 12.09 -29.76 7.52
C TYR A 75 11.70 -30.54 8.75
N GLU A 76 12.35 -30.20 9.87
CA GLU A 76 11.90 -30.60 11.21
C GLU A 76 11.15 -29.43 11.88
N LEU A 77 10.04 -29.75 12.52
CA LEU A 77 9.29 -28.85 13.39
C LEU A 77 9.31 -29.46 14.79
N ALA A 78 10.18 -28.94 15.66
CA ALA A 78 10.35 -29.44 17.02
C ALA A 78 9.12 -29.11 17.89
N TYR A 79 8.69 -30.04 18.73
CA TYR A 79 7.58 -29.81 19.66
C TYR A 79 7.84 -28.60 20.56
N ASP A 80 9.05 -28.48 21.11
CA ASP A 80 9.37 -27.43 22.08
C ASP A 80 9.18 -26.03 21.47
N ASP A 81 9.57 -25.83 20.22
CA ASP A 81 9.38 -24.56 19.51
C ASP A 81 7.90 -24.28 19.25
N LEU A 82 7.15 -25.29 18.80
CA LEU A 82 5.71 -25.20 18.57
C LEU A 82 4.94 -24.93 19.88
N PHE A 83 5.30 -25.60 20.96
CA PHE A 83 4.69 -25.46 22.27
C PHE A 83 4.94 -24.06 22.86
N ASN A 84 6.15 -23.53 22.70
CA ASN A 84 6.51 -22.17 23.14
C ASN A 84 5.66 -21.07 22.48
N VAL A 85 5.14 -21.32 21.28
CA VAL A 85 4.24 -20.40 20.56
C VAL A 85 2.76 -20.81 20.63
N GLY A 86 2.41 -21.80 21.46
CA GLY A 86 1.02 -22.10 21.83
C GLY A 86 0.41 -23.36 21.21
N TYR A 87 1.21 -24.28 20.66
CA TYR A 87 0.73 -25.63 20.32
C TYR A 87 0.26 -26.38 21.58
N PRO A 88 -0.86 -27.12 21.54
CA PRO A 88 -1.41 -27.77 22.73
C PRO A 88 -0.58 -28.98 23.17
N ALA A 89 -0.52 -29.21 24.49
CA ALA A 89 0.06 -30.43 25.06
C ALA A 89 -0.91 -31.61 25.05
N GLY A 90 -0.38 -32.83 25.20
CA GLY A 90 -1.18 -34.06 25.34
C GLY A 90 -1.82 -34.53 24.03
N ILE A 91 -1.33 -34.05 22.90
CA ILE A 91 -1.73 -34.53 21.57
C ILE A 91 -1.08 -35.89 21.33
N LYS A 92 -1.86 -36.88 20.92
CA LYS A 92 -1.28 -38.17 20.50
C LYS A 92 -0.58 -38.03 19.17
N ILE A 93 0.50 -38.79 18.96
CA ILE A 93 1.26 -38.75 17.71
C ILE A 93 0.39 -39.03 16.50
N ASP A 94 -0.60 -39.91 16.59
CA ASP A 94 -1.51 -40.20 15.47
C ASP A 94 -2.43 -39.02 15.11
N GLN A 95 -2.69 -38.10 16.03
CA GLN A 95 -3.55 -36.92 15.82
C GLN A 95 -2.79 -35.72 15.24
N VAL A 96 -1.45 -35.69 15.35
CA VAL A 96 -0.64 -34.58 14.83
C VAL A 96 -0.84 -34.43 13.33
N SER A 97 -1.06 -33.19 12.88
CA SER A 97 -1.28 -32.86 11.47
C SER A 97 -0.63 -31.54 11.09
N VAL A 98 -0.20 -31.46 9.83
CA VAL A 98 0.29 -30.23 9.18
C VAL A 98 -0.53 -30.03 7.93
N HIS A 99 -1.03 -28.82 7.72
CA HIS A 99 -1.80 -28.47 6.54
C HIS A 99 -1.43 -27.09 6.01
N ARG A 100 -1.95 -26.73 4.84
CA ARG A 100 -1.87 -25.37 4.31
C ARG A 100 -3.23 -24.91 3.80
N HIS A 101 -3.39 -23.60 3.70
CA HIS A 101 -4.58 -22.98 3.12
C HIS A 101 -4.32 -22.49 1.70
N GLU A 102 -5.24 -22.82 0.80
CA GLU A 102 -5.28 -22.31 -0.56
C GLU A 102 -6.50 -21.41 -0.70
N PHE A 103 -6.30 -20.14 -1.06
CA PHE A 103 -7.41 -19.21 -1.26
C PHE A 103 -8.40 -19.78 -2.28
N ALA A 104 -9.68 -19.76 -1.91
CA ALA A 104 -10.78 -20.27 -2.71
C ALA A 104 -11.88 -19.22 -2.79
N GLU A 105 -11.92 -18.51 -3.92
CA GLU A 105 -12.90 -17.46 -4.18
C GLU A 105 -14.34 -18.02 -4.07
N GLY A 106 -15.17 -17.36 -3.26
CA GLY A 106 -16.56 -17.77 -2.99
C GLY A 106 -16.74 -18.93 -2.01
N ALA A 107 -15.67 -19.45 -1.40
CA ALA A 107 -15.77 -20.42 -0.31
C ALA A 107 -16.00 -19.71 1.04
N ILE A 108 -16.65 -20.43 1.97
CA ILE A 108 -16.76 -20.04 3.38
C ILE A 108 -16.27 -21.25 4.22
N PRO A 109 -15.14 -21.14 4.93
CA PRO A 109 -14.20 -20.01 4.90
C PRO A 109 -13.58 -19.81 3.51
N SER A 110 -12.98 -18.64 3.24
CA SER A 110 -12.45 -18.25 1.91
C SER A 110 -11.20 -18.99 1.43
N TYR A 111 -10.97 -20.19 1.94
CA TYR A 111 -9.86 -21.08 1.56
C TYR A 111 -10.28 -22.55 1.59
N GLN A 112 -9.45 -23.39 0.97
CA GLN A 112 -9.49 -24.84 1.09
C GLN A 112 -8.25 -25.31 1.86
N THR A 113 -8.47 -26.30 2.73
CA THR A 113 -7.43 -26.91 3.55
C THR A 113 -6.83 -28.12 2.84
N VAL A 114 -5.51 -28.11 2.68
CA VAL A 114 -4.73 -29.20 2.07
C VAL A 114 -3.78 -29.77 3.11
N GLU A 115 -4.07 -30.99 3.56
CA GLU A 115 -3.22 -31.70 4.53
C GLU A 115 -1.96 -32.24 3.86
N LEU A 116 -0.81 -32.01 4.50
CA LEU A 116 0.51 -32.48 4.06
C LEU A 116 0.83 -33.81 4.75
N ALA A 117 1.47 -34.72 4.03
CA ALA A 117 1.95 -35.97 4.62
C ALA A 117 3.18 -35.69 5.48
N ILE A 118 3.17 -36.18 6.73
CA ILE A 118 4.26 -36.00 7.69
C ILE A 118 4.79 -37.34 8.22
N ASP A 119 6.04 -37.36 8.66
CA ASP A 119 6.55 -38.33 9.61
C ASP A 119 6.63 -37.66 10.99
N VAL A 120 6.53 -38.44 12.06
CA VAL A 120 6.73 -37.94 13.44
C VAL A 120 7.82 -38.81 14.06
N ASP A 121 8.88 -38.16 14.52
CA ASP A 121 9.97 -38.79 15.26
C ASP A 121 9.66 -38.69 16.75
N ASP A 122 9.31 -39.85 17.33
CA ASP A 122 8.97 -40.06 18.74
C ASP A 122 10.26 -40.41 19.49
N ALA A 123 10.85 -39.42 20.15
CA ALA A 123 12.18 -39.56 20.73
C ALA A 123 12.17 -40.46 21.98
N ASP A 124 11.11 -40.40 22.78
CA ASP A 124 10.99 -41.12 24.05
C ASP A 124 10.06 -42.35 23.99
N HIS A 125 9.40 -42.57 22.85
CA HIS A 125 8.54 -43.71 22.54
C HIS A 125 7.28 -43.77 23.41
N ASP A 126 6.75 -42.61 23.83
CA ASP A 126 5.59 -42.52 24.73
C ASP A 126 4.23 -42.39 24.02
N THR A 127 4.21 -42.31 22.68
CA THR A 127 3.04 -42.17 21.80
C THR A 127 2.31 -40.82 21.84
N PHE A 128 2.76 -39.88 22.65
CA PHE A 128 2.32 -38.49 22.67
C PHE A 128 3.34 -37.62 21.95
N PHE A 129 2.89 -36.51 21.38
CA PHE A 129 3.79 -35.53 20.80
C PHE A 129 4.19 -34.54 21.90
N GLY A 130 5.42 -34.69 22.39
CA GLY A 130 5.97 -34.01 23.56
C GLY A 130 7.41 -33.55 23.39
N SER A 131 8.04 -33.17 24.50
CA SER A 131 9.37 -32.55 24.49
C SER A 131 10.42 -33.52 23.94
N GLY A 132 11.23 -33.04 22.99
CA GLY A 132 12.20 -33.85 22.26
C GLY A 132 11.68 -34.46 20.95
N ASP A 133 10.36 -34.51 20.74
CA ASP A 133 9.77 -34.98 19.49
C ASP A 133 9.81 -33.93 18.38
N ARG A 134 9.69 -34.40 17.14
CA ARG A 134 9.67 -33.53 15.96
C ARG A 134 8.79 -34.08 14.85
N ILE A 135 8.13 -33.16 14.16
CA ILE A 135 7.44 -33.44 12.89
C ILE A 135 8.44 -33.30 11.76
N ILE A 136 8.50 -34.28 10.86
CA ILE A 136 9.29 -34.23 9.64
C ILE A 136 8.32 -34.04 8.46
N VAL A 137 8.48 -32.94 7.72
CA VAL A 137 7.61 -32.59 6.60
C VAL A 137 8.42 -32.20 5.37
N TYR A 138 8.04 -32.71 4.20
CA TYR A 138 8.53 -32.16 2.93
C TYR A 138 7.63 -31.01 2.49
N ALA A 139 8.22 -29.84 2.29
CA ALA A 139 7.52 -28.67 1.81
C ALA A 139 8.26 -28.09 0.59
N GLN A 140 7.49 -27.72 -0.43
CA GLN A 140 7.97 -26.81 -1.46
C GLN A 140 7.69 -25.38 -1.01
N ASN A 141 8.62 -24.46 -1.25
CA ASN A 141 8.30 -23.04 -1.07
C ASN A 141 7.15 -22.66 -2.02
N TRP A 142 6.42 -21.61 -1.66
CA TRP A 142 5.23 -21.22 -2.39
C TRP A 142 5.57 -20.75 -3.81
N ALA A 143 6.68 -20.01 -3.98
CA ALA A 143 7.09 -19.48 -5.27
C ALA A 143 7.28 -20.58 -6.33
N GLU A 144 8.00 -21.66 -6.00
CA GLU A 144 8.22 -22.79 -6.91
C GLU A 144 6.92 -23.55 -7.19
N ARG A 145 6.13 -23.81 -6.14
CA ARG A 145 4.91 -24.60 -6.23
C ARG A 145 3.83 -23.90 -7.04
N ALA A 146 3.57 -22.63 -6.73
CA ALA A 146 2.54 -21.83 -7.37
C ALA A 146 3.01 -21.20 -8.70
N ARG A 147 4.32 -21.25 -8.98
CA ARG A 147 4.96 -20.51 -10.08
C ARG A 147 4.64 -19.02 -9.98
N ALA A 148 4.84 -18.47 -8.79
CA ALA A 148 4.51 -17.09 -8.49
C ALA A 148 5.29 -16.13 -9.39
N SER A 149 4.65 -15.05 -9.83
CA SER A 149 5.35 -13.97 -10.54
C SER A 149 6.25 -13.18 -9.60
N VAL A 150 7.17 -12.37 -10.14
CA VAL A 150 8.04 -11.52 -9.33
C VAL A 150 7.23 -10.55 -8.45
N ALA A 151 6.23 -9.87 -9.00
CA ALA A 151 5.32 -9.03 -8.22
C ALA A 151 4.60 -9.75 -7.06
N GLN A 152 4.36 -11.05 -7.20
CA GLN A 152 3.76 -11.87 -6.16
C GLN A 152 4.74 -12.26 -5.04
N ARG A 153 6.04 -12.29 -5.35
CA ARG A 153 7.14 -12.72 -4.48
C ARG A 153 7.76 -11.57 -3.67
N VAL A 154 7.25 -10.35 -3.84
CA VAL A 154 7.74 -9.12 -3.17
C VAL A 154 7.85 -9.26 -1.64
N TRP A 155 6.95 -10.00 -0.99
CA TRP A 155 6.98 -10.25 0.46
C TRP A 155 7.62 -11.60 0.84
N GLY A 156 8.32 -12.24 -0.09
CA GLY A 156 9.04 -13.49 0.09
C GLY A 156 8.42 -14.69 -0.62
N ASP A 157 9.19 -15.77 -0.67
CA ASP A 157 8.86 -17.01 -1.40
C ASP A 157 8.16 -18.06 -0.53
N ALA A 158 7.92 -17.71 0.73
CA ALA A 158 7.58 -18.66 1.77
C ALA A 158 6.26 -19.38 1.53
N GLU A 159 6.27 -20.69 1.78
CA GLU A 159 5.04 -21.40 2.07
C GLU A 159 4.66 -21.20 3.53
N CYS A 160 3.39 -20.91 3.79
CA CYS A 160 2.84 -20.91 5.14
C CYS A 160 2.09 -22.23 5.36
N VAL A 161 2.53 -22.99 6.36
CA VAL A 161 1.86 -24.21 6.83
C VAL A 161 1.36 -24.01 8.25
N PHE A 162 0.38 -24.81 8.65
CA PHE A 162 -0.31 -24.73 9.92
C PHE A 162 -0.20 -26.08 10.62
N VAL A 163 0.38 -26.09 11.82
CA VAL A 163 0.55 -27.27 12.65
C VAL A 163 -0.58 -27.32 13.68
N THR A 164 -1.28 -28.45 13.73
CA THR A 164 -2.48 -28.64 14.56
C THR A 164 -2.65 -30.10 15.01
N ALA A 165 -3.81 -30.43 15.56
CA ALA A 165 -4.26 -31.80 15.77
C ALA A 165 -5.60 -32.03 15.07
N VAL A 166 -5.82 -33.26 14.59
CA VAL A 166 -7.09 -33.69 13.99
C VAL A 166 -7.78 -34.75 14.88
N ALA A 167 -9.10 -34.84 14.78
CA ALA A 167 -9.87 -35.83 15.55
C ALA A 167 -9.57 -37.29 15.16
N GLY A 168 -9.07 -37.51 13.95
CA GLY A 168 -8.67 -38.83 13.43
C GLY A 168 -7.15 -38.99 13.36
N THR A 169 -6.70 -39.82 12.43
CA THR A 169 -5.28 -39.96 12.14
C THR A 169 -4.86 -38.90 11.12
N GLY A 170 -3.89 -38.07 11.49
CA GLY A 170 -3.26 -37.14 10.57
C GLY A 170 -2.55 -37.89 9.44
N ARG A 171 -2.39 -37.23 8.30
CA ARG A 171 -1.79 -37.85 7.11
C ARG A 171 -0.32 -38.21 7.37
N ARG A 172 0.07 -39.45 7.04
CA ARG A 172 1.44 -39.95 7.21
C ARG A 172 2.14 -40.17 5.87
N ILE A 173 3.46 -40.03 5.87
CA ILE A 173 4.29 -40.38 4.71
C ILE A 173 4.26 -41.92 4.56
N PRO A 174 3.76 -42.47 3.44
CA PRO A 174 3.82 -43.90 3.19
C PRO A 174 5.25 -44.34 2.91
N SER A 175 5.54 -45.63 3.15
CA SER A 175 6.85 -46.23 2.85
C SER A 175 6.79 -47.27 1.73
N ARG A 176 7.86 -47.38 0.93
CA ARG A 176 8.10 -48.49 0.00
C ARG A 176 9.56 -48.96 0.05
N PRO A 177 9.89 -50.21 -0.34
CA PRO A 177 11.28 -50.67 -0.36
C PRO A 177 12.16 -49.78 -1.25
N GLY A 178 13.30 -49.35 -0.72
CA GLY A 178 14.34 -48.62 -1.47
C GLY A 178 15.32 -49.53 -2.22
N TRP A 179 15.23 -50.85 -2.02
CA TRP A 179 16.00 -51.85 -2.76
C TRP A 179 15.05 -52.78 -3.52
N ARG A 180 15.32 -53.05 -4.79
CA ARG A 180 14.42 -53.78 -5.72
C ARG A 180 15.01 -55.10 -6.21
N ASP A 181 16.09 -55.57 -5.59
CA ASP A 181 16.81 -56.79 -5.94
C ASP A 181 17.25 -56.88 -7.42
N GLN A 182 17.49 -55.72 -8.05
CA GLN A 182 17.99 -55.69 -9.43
C GLN A 182 19.52 -55.83 -9.44
N THR A 183 20.03 -56.80 -10.18
CA THR A 183 21.47 -57.07 -10.28
C THR A 183 22.05 -56.53 -11.58
N GLY A 184 23.32 -56.11 -11.56
CA GLY A 184 24.04 -55.68 -12.76
C GLY A 184 23.71 -54.26 -13.24
N LEU A 185 23.04 -53.47 -12.40
CA LEU A 185 22.86 -52.04 -12.65
C LEU A 185 24.18 -51.30 -12.39
N THR A 186 24.52 -50.38 -13.28
CA THR A 186 25.60 -49.40 -13.05
C THR A 186 24.99 -48.18 -12.38
N PRO A 187 25.46 -47.75 -11.19
CA PRO A 187 24.96 -46.56 -10.54
C PRO A 187 25.07 -45.33 -11.44
N LEU A 188 24.06 -44.46 -11.40
CA LEU A 188 24.10 -43.18 -12.10
C LEU A 188 25.29 -42.35 -11.58
N ALA A 189 26.10 -41.84 -12.50
CA ALA A 189 27.34 -41.13 -12.14
C ALA A 189 27.07 -39.73 -11.55
N SER A 190 26.13 -39.02 -12.17
CA SER A 190 25.81 -37.63 -11.85
C SER A 190 24.40 -37.26 -12.29
N TYR A 191 23.89 -36.12 -11.82
CA TYR A 191 22.58 -35.59 -12.16
C TYR A 191 22.64 -34.08 -12.43
N PRO A 192 21.72 -33.53 -13.26
CA PRO A 192 21.68 -32.10 -13.50
C PRO A 192 21.16 -31.38 -12.25
N TRP A 193 21.88 -30.34 -11.83
CA TRP A 193 21.56 -29.45 -10.73
C TRP A 193 21.49 -28.02 -11.24
N ARG A 194 20.37 -27.34 -10.95
CA ARG A 194 20.22 -25.92 -11.21
C ARG A 194 20.51 -25.15 -9.94
N GLN A 195 21.40 -24.17 -10.04
CA GLN A 195 21.73 -23.23 -8.97
C GLN A 195 21.42 -21.81 -9.45
N HIS A 196 20.77 -21.04 -8.59
CA HIS A 196 20.43 -19.63 -8.79
C HIS A 196 21.29 -18.76 -7.86
N TRP A 197 21.75 -17.62 -8.37
CA TRP A 197 22.45 -16.59 -7.61
C TRP A 197 21.84 -15.23 -7.91
N GLU A 198 21.55 -14.50 -6.85
CA GLU A 198 20.89 -13.19 -6.88
C GLU A 198 21.20 -12.47 -5.57
N LYS A 199 21.23 -11.13 -5.62
CA LYS A 199 21.23 -10.27 -4.45
C LYS A 199 20.40 -9.04 -4.78
N ASP A 200 19.73 -8.50 -3.77
CA ASP A 200 18.69 -7.47 -3.95
C ASP A 200 19.18 -6.13 -3.38
N TYR A 201 20.27 -5.57 -3.89
CA TYR A 201 20.92 -4.39 -3.27
C TYR A 201 20.48 -3.05 -3.81
N VAL A 202 20.02 -2.99 -5.07
CA VAL A 202 19.77 -1.74 -5.76
C VAL A 202 18.30 -1.65 -6.17
N TYR A 203 17.56 -0.75 -5.52
CA TYR A 203 16.18 -0.46 -5.90
C TYR A 203 16.12 0.35 -7.22
N SER A 204 15.17 0.01 -8.09
CA SER A 204 14.88 0.66 -9.35
C SER A 204 13.46 1.22 -9.35
N GLY A 205 13.36 2.53 -9.12
CA GLY A 205 12.10 3.26 -9.06
C GLY A 205 11.43 3.52 -10.41
N PHE A 206 12.09 3.22 -11.54
CA PHE A 206 11.55 3.44 -12.89
C PHE A 206 11.57 2.14 -13.72
N PRO A 207 10.78 1.12 -13.33
CA PRO A 207 10.76 -0.13 -14.06
C PRO A 207 9.96 -0.01 -15.37
N ALA A 208 10.11 -1.00 -16.25
CA ALA A 208 9.29 -1.08 -17.47
C ALA A 208 7.80 -1.30 -17.14
N ASP A 209 7.52 -2.09 -16.10
CA ASP A 209 6.21 -2.29 -15.50
C ASP A 209 6.36 -2.64 -14.00
N THR A 210 5.24 -2.68 -13.25
CA THR A 210 5.26 -3.07 -11.83
C THR A 210 5.19 -4.59 -11.60
N LEU A 211 5.36 -5.39 -12.65
CA LEU A 211 5.41 -6.86 -12.60
C LEU A 211 6.84 -7.41 -12.66
N THR A 212 7.81 -6.61 -13.09
CA THR A 212 9.24 -6.92 -13.07
C THR A 212 9.90 -6.73 -11.71
N ASP A 213 11.07 -7.34 -11.50
CA ASP A 213 11.87 -7.09 -10.31
C ASP A 213 12.35 -5.64 -10.27
N GLN A 214 12.27 -5.04 -9.09
CA GLN A 214 12.75 -3.70 -8.83
C GLN A 214 13.99 -3.68 -7.95
N LEU A 215 14.39 -4.81 -7.37
CA LEU A 215 15.62 -4.93 -6.62
C LEU A 215 16.61 -5.75 -7.45
N HIS A 216 17.75 -5.16 -7.76
CA HIS A 216 18.77 -5.78 -8.60
C HIS A 216 20.08 -5.93 -7.83
N TRP A 217 20.93 -6.85 -8.27
CA TRP A 217 22.25 -7.09 -7.67
C TRP A 217 23.18 -5.90 -7.89
N THR A 218 23.15 -5.33 -9.09
CA THR A 218 24.01 -4.18 -9.43
C THR A 218 23.22 -3.09 -10.16
N GLY A 219 23.75 -1.86 -10.13
CA GLY A 219 23.01 -0.70 -10.65
C GLY A 219 23.46 -0.18 -12.03
N ILE A 220 24.72 -0.40 -12.40
CA ILE A 220 25.33 0.05 -13.66
C ILE A 220 26.43 -0.93 -14.09
N THR A 221 26.72 -0.99 -15.39
CA THR A 221 27.85 -1.74 -15.96
C THR A 221 28.94 -0.78 -16.43
N GLY A 222 30.20 -1.13 -16.21
CA GLY A 222 31.34 -0.33 -16.70
C GLY A 222 31.75 -0.75 -18.12
N PHE A 223 32.40 0.16 -18.87
CA PHE A 223 32.87 -0.10 -20.24
C PHE A 223 34.03 -1.10 -20.34
N SER A 224 34.89 -1.17 -19.32
CA SER A 224 36.03 -2.09 -19.31
C SER A 224 35.69 -3.36 -18.55
N PRO A 225 36.10 -4.54 -19.03
CA PRO A 225 35.88 -5.78 -18.33
C PRO A 225 36.56 -5.70 -16.95
N PRO A 226 35.81 -5.83 -15.84
CA PRO A 226 36.39 -5.74 -14.52
C PRO A 226 37.42 -6.87 -14.32
N ALA A 227 38.42 -6.60 -13.47
CA ALA A 227 39.41 -7.61 -13.08
C ALA A 227 38.71 -8.81 -12.42
N GLU A 228 37.69 -8.54 -11.59
CA GLU A 228 36.78 -9.49 -10.96
C GLU A 228 35.42 -8.79 -10.77
N SER A 229 34.28 -9.39 -11.14
CA SER A 229 32.96 -8.83 -10.76
C SER A 229 32.23 -9.64 -9.71
N LEU A 230 32.03 -10.96 -9.89
CA LEU A 230 31.22 -11.76 -8.95
C LEU A 230 31.70 -13.22 -8.88
N SER A 231 32.10 -13.71 -7.70
CA SER A 231 32.47 -15.11 -7.48
C SER A 231 31.25 -16.00 -7.21
N PHE A 232 31.25 -17.24 -7.68
CA PHE A 232 30.24 -18.24 -7.37
C PHE A 232 30.80 -19.67 -7.31
N GLU A 233 30.18 -20.50 -6.48
CA GLU A 233 30.59 -21.88 -6.24
C GLU A 233 29.90 -22.93 -7.11
N THR A 234 30.59 -24.01 -7.41
CA THR A 234 29.94 -25.27 -7.83
C THR A 234 30.34 -26.38 -6.87
N ASN A 235 29.44 -27.33 -6.63
CA ASN A 235 29.64 -28.36 -5.62
C ASN A 235 29.48 -29.77 -6.20
N HIS A 236 30.50 -30.59 -6.05
CA HIS A 236 30.61 -31.96 -6.56
C HIS A 236 30.42 -32.06 -8.08
N LEU A 237 31.05 -31.14 -8.81
CA LEU A 237 30.95 -30.96 -10.26
C LEU A 237 31.45 -32.19 -11.04
N ASP A 238 30.61 -32.69 -11.93
CA ASP A 238 30.99 -33.60 -13.02
C ASP A 238 31.37 -32.78 -14.26
N VAL A 239 32.67 -32.62 -14.47
CA VAL A 239 33.24 -31.84 -15.58
C VAL A 239 33.14 -32.53 -16.94
N THR A 240 32.65 -33.76 -17.01
CA THR A 240 32.58 -34.54 -18.27
C THR A 240 31.34 -34.22 -19.09
N ARG A 241 30.36 -33.55 -18.49
CA ARG A 241 29.06 -33.26 -19.11
C ARG A 241 28.87 -31.77 -19.35
N PRO A 242 28.15 -31.38 -20.42
CA PRO A 242 27.82 -29.99 -20.66
C PRO A 242 26.79 -29.48 -19.66
N GLY A 243 26.85 -28.18 -19.38
CA GLY A 243 25.87 -27.46 -18.57
C GLY A 243 25.16 -26.36 -19.37
N SER A 244 24.40 -25.52 -18.67
CA SER A 244 23.88 -24.27 -19.22
C SER A 244 24.07 -23.13 -18.23
N PHE A 245 24.16 -21.91 -18.74
CA PHE A 245 24.25 -20.69 -17.94
C PHE A 245 23.22 -19.69 -18.45
N THR A 246 22.42 -19.15 -17.55
CA THR A 246 21.44 -18.11 -17.82
C THR A 246 21.84 -16.84 -17.09
N LEU A 247 21.81 -15.71 -17.78
CA LEU A 247 22.10 -14.39 -17.22
C LEU A 247 20.86 -13.50 -17.43
N SER A 248 20.43 -12.83 -16.36
CA SER A 248 19.34 -11.85 -16.34
C SER A 248 19.94 -10.45 -16.12
N LEU A 249 19.81 -9.57 -17.11
CA LEU A 249 20.23 -8.18 -17.05
C LEU A 249 19.02 -7.26 -17.22
N VAL A 250 19.02 -6.09 -16.58
CA VAL A 250 17.90 -5.15 -16.63
C VAL A 250 18.38 -3.79 -17.12
N GLY A 251 17.78 -3.30 -18.21
CA GLY A 251 17.95 -1.92 -18.67
C GLY A 251 17.21 -0.94 -17.76
N ARG A 252 17.87 0.14 -17.34
CA ARG A 252 17.38 1.12 -16.36
C ARG A 252 17.21 2.53 -16.93
N ASN A 253 17.40 2.68 -18.24
CA ASN A 253 17.05 3.90 -18.96
C ASN A 253 16.45 3.54 -20.33
N PRO A 254 15.79 4.48 -21.04
CA PRO A 254 15.17 4.16 -22.33
C PRO A 254 16.15 4.07 -23.51
N SER A 255 17.46 4.15 -23.27
CA SER A 255 18.47 4.19 -24.34
C SER A 255 18.86 2.80 -24.83
N SER A 256 19.75 2.75 -25.85
CA SER A 256 20.28 1.48 -26.32
C SER A 256 21.39 0.99 -25.40
N HIS A 257 21.34 -0.29 -25.08
CA HIS A 257 22.34 -1.00 -24.29
C HIS A 257 23.14 -1.95 -25.17
N THR A 258 24.40 -2.20 -24.83
CA THR A 258 25.20 -3.26 -25.46
C THR A 258 26.12 -3.88 -24.42
N GLU A 259 25.93 -5.16 -24.15
CA GLU A 259 26.59 -5.85 -23.04
C GLU A 259 27.39 -7.08 -23.49
N TRP A 260 28.39 -7.42 -22.69
CA TRP A 260 29.21 -8.62 -22.80
C TRP A 260 29.35 -9.29 -21.44
N ALA A 261 29.42 -10.62 -21.44
CA ALA A 261 29.65 -11.40 -20.24
C ALA A 261 30.54 -12.60 -20.48
N GLN A 262 31.41 -12.89 -19.51
CA GLN A 262 32.32 -14.04 -19.50
C GLN A 262 32.31 -14.76 -18.16
N ILE A 263 32.54 -16.07 -18.18
CA ILE A 263 32.92 -16.84 -16.99
C ILE A 263 34.42 -17.07 -17.02
N ARG A 264 35.10 -16.74 -15.92
CA ARG A 264 36.46 -17.18 -15.64
C ARG A 264 36.40 -18.34 -14.66
N ASN A 265 36.97 -19.49 -15.02
CA ASN A 265 37.04 -20.65 -14.13
C ASN A 265 38.27 -20.62 -13.22
N GLY A 266 38.42 -21.60 -12.32
CA GLY A 266 39.51 -21.66 -11.34
C GLY A 266 40.92 -21.64 -11.97
N PRO A 267 41.18 -22.44 -13.03
CA PRO A 267 42.43 -22.36 -13.82
C PRO A 267 42.66 -21.04 -14.56
N GLY A 268 41.65 -20.17 -14.65
CA GLY A 268 41.73 -18.86 -15.30
C GLY A 268 41.32 -18.85 -16.78
N ALA A 269 40.76 -19.94 -17.31
CA ALA A 269 40.20 -19.96 -18.66
C ALA A 269 38.91 -19.11 -18.73
N LEU A 270 38.73 -18.41 -19.85
CA LEU A 270 37.59 -17.53 -20.11
C LEU A 270 36.63 -18.18 -21.10
N PHE A 271 35.34 -18.05 -20.82
CA PHE A 271 34.25 -18.56 -21.65
C PHE A 271 33.22 -17.46 -21.85
N ASP A 272 32.94 -17.13 -23.11
CA ASP A 272 31.93 -16.12 -23.44
C ASP A 272 30.52 -16.66 -23.16
N VAL A 273 29.79 -15.93 -22.32
CA VAL A 273 28.36 -16.16 -22.05
C VAL A 273 27.52 -15.22 -22.89
N MET A 274 28.05 -14.03 -23.20
CA MET A 274 27.36 -13.02 -23.98
C MET A 274 28.39 -12.18 -24.74
N VAL A 275 28.15 -11.94 -26.03
CA VAL A 275 29.08 -11.22 -26.91
C VAL A 275 28.35 -10.11 -27.64
N GLY A 276 28.46 -8.88 -27.12
CA GLY A 276 27.96 -7.67 -27.77
C GLY A 276 26.45 -7.71 -28.03
N VAL A 277 25.70 -8.20 -27.05
CA VAL A 277 24.24 -8.30 -27.17
C VAL A 277 23.65 -6.94 -26.89
N ALA A 278 22.88 -6.42 -27.84
CA ALA A 278 22.25 -5.13 -27.76
C ALA A 278 20.73 -5.24 -27.63
N TRP A 279 20.15 -4.39 -26.81
CA TRP A 279 18.70 -4.20 -26.70
C TRP A 279 18.38 -2.74 -26.42
N LEU A 280 17.11 -2.37 -26.55
CA LEU A 280 16.64 -1.00 -26.36
C LEU A 280 15.69 -0.95 -25.17
N GLY A 281 15.89 0.06 -24.33
CA GLY A 281 14.90 0.49 -23.35
C GLY A 281 14.95 -0.24 -22.01
N LEU A 282 13.91 0.03 -21.22
CA LEU A 282 13.71 -0.55 -19.90
C LEU A 282 13.32 -2.03 -20.03
N GLY A 283 13.78 -2.85 -19.08
CA GLY A 283 13.32 -4.22 -18.92
C GLY A 283 14.42 -5.28 -19.00
N THR A 284 14.01 -6.53 -18.80
CA THR A 284 14.92 -7.66 -18.59
C THR A 284 15.34 -8.32 -19.90
N LEU A 285 16.65 -8.43 -20.10
CA LEU A 285 17.29 -9.30 -21.08
C LEU A 285 17.71 -10.61 -20.39
N ASN A 286 17.12 -11.72 -20.82
CA ASN A 286 17.56 -13.07 -20.43
C ASN A 286 18.35 -13.71 -21.58
N THR A 287 19.58 -14.13 -21.30
CA THR A 287 20.40 -14.90 -22.25
C THR A 287 20.77 -16.24 -21.65
N THR A 288 20.61 -17.33 -22.42
CA THR A 288 21.01 -18.68 -22.01
C THR A 288 22.00 -19.25 -23.01
N VAL A 289 23.12 -19.77 -22.52
CA VAL A 289 24.14 -20.47 -23.32
C VAL A 289 24.37 -21.88 -22.80
N THR A 290 24.81 -22.76 -23.70
CA THR A 290 25.33 -24.08 -23.30
C THR A 290 26.79 -23.93 -22.91
N LEU A 291 27.15 -24.47 -21.74
CA LEU A 291 28.53 -24.53 -21.26
C LEU A 291 29.16 -25.85 -21.69
N PRO A 292 30.27 -25.85 -22.44
CA PRO A 292 31.03 -27.06 -22.71
C PRO A 292 31.51 -27.75 -21.42
N PRO A 293 31.78 -29.07 -21.47
CA PRO A 293 32.45 -29.78 -20.39
C PRO A 293 33.76 -29.08 -19.97
N GLY A 294 34.00 -28.95 -18.68
CA GLY A 294 35.20 -28.29 -18.12
C GLY A 294 35.15 -26.75 -18.07
N THR A 295 34.03 -26.12 -18.46
CA THR A 295 33.88 -24.66 -18.35
C THR A 295 33.84 -24.17 -16.90
N LEU A 296 33.20 -24.91 -15.99
CA LEU A 296 33.16 -24.58 -14.56
C LEU A 296 34.24 -25.33 -13.78
N SER A 297 34.60 -24.81 -12.62
CA SER A 297 35.53 -25.43 -11.65
C SER A 297 34.86 -25.65 -10.31
N GLU A 298 35.24 -26.74 -9.64
CA GLU A 298 34.75 -27.09 -8.30
C GLU A 298 35.11 -26.01 -7.27
N GLY A 299 34.17 -25.69 -6.38
CA GLY A 299 34.32 -24.71 -5.30
C GLY A 299 34.03 -23.27 -5.72
N ASN A 300 34.18 -22.33 -4.77
CA ASN A 300 33.94 -20.89 -4.95
C ASN A 300 35.10 -20.20 -5.69
N VAL A 301 35.36 -20.62 -6.92
CA VAL A 301 36.50 -20.14 -7.74
C VAL A 301 36.08 -19.72 -9.15
N ASN A 302 34.79 -19.79 -9.48
CA ASN A 302 34.27 -19.30 -10.74
C ASN A 302 33.92 -17.82 -10.59
N HIS A 303 34.18 -17.02 -11.61
CA HIS A 303 33.87 -15.60 -11.61
C HIS A 303 33.06 -15.22 -12.85
N LEU A 304 31.89 -14.61 -12.65
CA LEU A 304 31.16 -13.89 -13.69
C LEU A 304 31.84 -12.53 -13.89
N ARG A 305 32.07 -12.17 -15.16
CA ARG A 305 32.65 -10.91 -15.66
C ARG A 305 31.62 -10.23 -16.56
N LEU A 306 31.15 -9.03 -16.19
CA LEU A 306 30.14 -8.26 -16.94
C LEU A 306 30.67 -6.86 -17.29
N TRP A 307 30.45 -6.40 -18.53
CA TRP A 307 30.78 -5.04 -18.97
C TRP A 307 29.92 -4.63 -20.16
N GLY A 308 29.73 -3.33 -20.33
CA GLY A 308 28.77 -2.79 -21.30
C GLY A 308 29.07 -1.37 -21.77
N GLN A 309 28.48 -1.01 -22.89
CA GLN A 309 28.60 0.30 -23.51
C GLN A 309 27.22 0.89 -23.80
N GLY A 310 26.89 1.97 -23.10
CA GLY A 310 25.75 2.81 -23.43
C GLY A 310 26.03 3.77 -24.59
N THR A 311 25.01 4.54 -25.00
CA THR A 311 25.06 5.40 -26.20
C THR A 311 26.11 6.52 -26.18
N THR A 312 26.54 7.02 -25.01
CA THR A 312 27.39 8.22 -24.91
C THR A 312 28.44 8.21 -23.79
N SER A 313 28.66 7.09 -23.08
CA SER A 313 29.42 7.12 -21.81
C SER A 313 30.41 5.95 -21.61
N THR A 314 31.26 6.04 -20.57
CA THR A 314 32.18 4.98 -20.09
C THR A 314 31.49 3.91 -19.25
N TYR A 315 30.16 3.96 -19.14
CA TYR A 315 29.29 3.03 -18.42
C TYR A 315 27.95 2.87 -19.16
N ASP A 316 27.15 1.91 -18.72
CA ASP A 316 25.77 1.72 -19.16
C ASP A 316 24.84 1.61 -17.95
N TYR A 317 23.59 2.05 -18.12
CA TYR A 317 22.55 1.95 -17.08
C TYR A 317 21.87 0.59 -17.14
N VAL A 318 22.69 -0.45 -16.98
CA VAL A 318 22.26 -1.85 -16.92
C VAL A 318 22.61 -2.41 -15.55
N GLY A 319 21.65 -3.07 -14.92
CA GLY A 319 21.88 -3.84 -13.70
C GLY A 319 21.93 -5.34 -13.99
N LEU A 320 22.80 -6.05 -13.29
CA LEU A 320 22.63 -7.50 -13.09
C LEU A 320 21.48 -7.72 -12.10
N ASP A 321 20.53 -8.53 -12.51
CA ASP A 321 19.43 -9.02 -11.67
C ASP A 321 19.88 -10.33 -11.02
N SER A 322 20.03 -11.37 -11.83
CA SER A 322 20.43 -12.70 -11.37
C SER A 322 21.21 -13.49 -12.43
N PHE A 323 21.80 -14.61 -12.03
CA PHE A 323 22.27 -15.63 -12.95
C PHE A 323 22.02 -17.04 -12.42
N GLU A 324 21.82 -17.99 -13.32
CA GLU A 324 21.63 -19.39 -13.02
C GLU A 324 22.63 -20.26 -13.79
N ALA A 325 23.10 -21.34 -13.15
CA ALA A 325 23.87 -22.38 -13.82
C ALA A 325 23.20 -23.73 -13.60
N THR A 326 22.97 -24.47 -14.70
CA THR A 326 22.66 -25.90 -14.63
C THR A 326 23.94 -26.68 -14.94
N TYR A 327 24.45 -27.43 -13.97
CA TYR A 327 25.65 -28.25 -14.10
C TYR A 327 25.41 -29.64 -13.52
N TRP A 328 26.27 -30.59 -13.88
CA TRP A 328 26.13 -31.97 -13.41
C TRP A 328 26.83 -32.14 -12.07
N ARG A 329 26.14 -32.74 -11.10
CA ARG A 329 26.66 -33.04 -9.76
C ARG A 329 26.74 -34.52 -9.54
N ALA A 330 27.82 -35.00 -8.92
CA ALA A 330 27.88 -36.34 -8.38
C ALA A 330 26.83 -36.51 -7.26
N TYR A 331 26.36 -37.73 -7.04
CA TYR A 331 25.45 -38.07 -5.94
C TYR A 331 26.19 -38.06 -4.60
N ARG A 332 26.54 -36.85 -4.13
CA ARG A 332 27.26 -36.62 -2.88
C ARG A 332 26.57 -35.51 -2.07
N ALA A 333 26.28 -35.81 -0.81
CA ALA A 333 25.60 -34.91 0.10
C ALA A 333 26.47 -33.72 0.49
N LEU A 334 25.82 -32.57 0.66
CA LEU A 334 26.42 -31.38 1.28
C LEU A 334 25.80 -31.25 2.66
N PHE A 335 26.65 -31.26 3.70
CA PHE A 335 26.20 -31.18 5.09
C PHE A 335 25.07 -32.17 5.38
N ASP A 336 25.31 -33.45 5.07
CA ASP A 336 24.36 -34.53 5.33
C ASP A 336 23.01 -34.44 4.58
N TYR A 337 22.94 -33.59 3.54
CA TYR A 337 21.71 -33.33 2.80
C TYR A 337 21.95 -33.38 1.27
N LEU A 338 21.18 -34.20 0.57
CA LEU A 338 21.31 -34.47 -0.87
C LEU A 338 19.94 -34.43 -1.57
N PRO A 339 19.52 -33.26 -2.11
CA PRO A 339 18.48 -33.20 -3.11
C PRO A 339 19.06 -33.65 -4.46
N CYS A 340 18.49 -34.70 -5.04
CA CYS A 340 18.94 -35.27 -6.32
C CYS A 340 17.77 -35.73 -7.19
N ASN A 341 18.07 -36.20 -8.39
CA ASN A 341 17.07 -36.73 -9.31
C ASN A 341 17.60 -37.91 -10.11
N SER A 342 16.73 -38.59 -10.85
CA SER A 342 17.07 -39.76 -11.67
C SER A 342 17.91 -39.45 -12.92
N ALA A 343 18.31 -38.20 -13.14
CA ALA A 343 19.07 -37.77 -14.30
C ALA A 343 18.42 -38.23 -15.63
N ASP A 344 19.23 -38.77 -16.54
CA ASP A 344 18.77 -39.40 -17.79
C ASP A 344 18.39 -40.88 -17.60
N GLY A 345 18.41 -41.39 -16.36
CA GLY A 345 18.09 -42.77 -16.04
C GLY A 345 16.62 -43.10 -16.36
N SER A 346 16.40 -44.25 -17.00
CA SER A 346 15.07 -44.76 -17.32
C SER A 346 15.02 -46.27 -17.14
N GLY A 347 13.86 -46.80 -16.77
CA GLY A 347 13.73 -48.19 -16.32
C GLY A 347 14.26 -48.36 -14.90
N GLU A 348 14.84 -49.52 -14.60
CA GLU A 348 15.46 -49.79 -13.30
C GLU A 348 16.78 -49.00 -13.20
N ILE A 349 16.89 -48.15 -12.19
CA ILE A 349 18.06 -47.33 -11.90
C ILE A 349 18.65 -47.69 -10.54
N GLN A 350 19.94 -47.38 -10.35
CA GLN A 350 20.59 -47.40 -9.05
C GLN A 350 21.27 -46.06 -8.80
N ILE A 351 21.14 -45.53 -7.59
CA ILE A 351 21.85 -44.34 -7.13
C ILE A 351 22.74 -44.75 -5.96
N HIS A 352 24.02 -44.42 -6.08
CA HIS A 352 25.01 -44.58 -5.02
C HIS A 352 25.28 -43.19 -4.41
N ALA A 353 24.63 -42.90 -3.28
CA ALA A 353 24.73 -41.60 -2.61
C ALA A 353 25.81 -41.62 -1.53
N THR A 354 26.72 -40.65 -1.53
CA THR A 354 27.89 -40.57 -0.64
C THR A 354 27.91 -39.27 0.18
N GLY A 355 28.88 -39.10 1.09
CA GLY A 355 29.12 -37.84 1.80
C GLY A 355 28.28 -37.63 3.06
N PHE A 356 27.70 -38.69 3.62
CA PHE A 356 26.97 -38.63 4.89
C PHE A 356 27.90 -38.92 6.08
N SER A 357 27.66 -38.29 7.22
CA SER A 357 28.47 -38.42 8.44
C SER A 357 28.00 -39.54 9.39
N ASP A 358 26.79 -40.04 9.20
CA ASP A 358 26.11 -41.02 10.06
C ASP A 358 25.35 -42.04 9.18
N PRO A 359 25.35 -43.35 9.50
CA PRO A 359 24.69 -44.39 8.70
C PRO A 359 23.15 -44.37 8.73
N ALA A 360 22.52 -43.61 9.62
CA ALA A 360 21.07 -43.53 9.79
C ALA A 360 20.41 -42.55 8.80
N MET A 361 20.73 -42.68 7.50
CA MET A 361 20.14 -41.84 6.45
C MET A 361 18.69 -42.22 6.14
N GLN A 362 17.91 -41.23 5.73
CA GLN A 362 16.58 -41.37 5.18
C GLN A 362 16.58 -40.94 3.71
N VAL A 363 15.75 -41.56 2.89
CA VAL A 363 15.58 -41.18 1.48
C VAL A 363 14.09 -41.04 1.19
N TYR A 364 13.67 -39.85 0.78
CA TYR A 364 12.31 -39.57 0.35
C TYR A 364 12.27 -39.43 -1.16
N ASP A 365 11.34 -40.13 -1.81
CA ASP A 365 10.88 -39.82 -3.15
C ASP A 365 9.88 -38.66 -3.06
N VAL A 366 10.24 -37.54 -3.67
CA VAL A 366 9.49 -36.27 -3.67
C VAL A 366 9.05 -35.89 -5.09
N SER A 367 8.95 -36.87 -5.98
CA SER A 367 8.50 -36.68 -7.37
C SER A 367 7.08 -36.11 -7.43
N ASP A 368 6.20 -36.54 -6.53
CA ASP A 368 4.93 -35.90 -6.21
C ASP A 368 5.07 -35.16 -4.87
N SER A 369 5.10 -33.82 -4.91
CA SER A 369 5.29 -33.00 -3.71
C SER A 369 4.12 -33.03 -2.74
N LEU A 370 2.93 -33.48 -3.16
CA LEU A 370 1.77 -33.67 -2.29
C LEU A 370 1.69 -35.08 -1.70
N ASN A 371 2.47 -36.02 -2.25
CA ASN A 371 2.51 -37.41 -1.84
C ASN A 371 3.96 -37.91 -1.76
N PRO A 372 4.81 -37.33 -0.89
CA PRO A 372 6.15 -37.85 -0.70
C PRO A 372 6.08 -39.30 -0.19
N VAL A 373 7.06 -40.13 -0.56
CA VAL A 373 7.13 -41.54 -0.16
C VAL A 373 8.51 -41.81 0.43
N ARG A 374 8.55 -42.42 1.62
CA ARG A 374 9.80 -42.85 2.25
C ARG A 374 10.30 -44.13 1.60
N LEU A 375 11.55 -44.13 1.14
CA LEU A 375 12.24 -45.35 0.72
C LEU A 375 12.84 -46.01 1.94
N THR A 376 12.39 -47.23 2.25
CA THR A 376 12.98 -48.02 3.33
C THR A 376 14.37 -48.48 2.91
N ILE A 377 15.39 -48.02 3.63
CA ILE A 377 16.78 -48.36 3.38
C ILE A 377 17.10 -49.73 3.95
N ASP A 378 17.66 -50.60 3.12
CA ASP A 378 18.21 -51.88 3.55
C ASP A 378 19.61 -51.66 4.15
N PRO A 379 19.85 -52.01 5.43
CA PRO A 379 21.16 -51.86 6.06
C PRO A 379 22.31 -52.56 5.32
N ALA A 380 22.04 -53.61 4.52
CA ALA A 380 23.06 -54.27 3.69
C ALA A 380 23.61 -53.36 2.58
N HIS A 381 22.87 -52.30 2.24
CA HIS A 381 23.19 -51.32 1.22
C HIS A 381 23.67 -49.98 1.79
N VAL A 382 24.03 -49.97 3.09
CA VAL A 382 24.73 -48.86 3.75
C VAL A 382 26.18 -49.26 4.00
N GLN A 383 27.12 -48.44 3.56
CA GLN A 383 28.56 -48.74 3.64
C GLN A 383 29.33 -47.58 4.26
N SER A 384 30.30 -47.90 5.12
CA SER A 384 31.29 -46.93 5.60
C SER A 384 32.37 -46.75 4.53
N GLN A 385 32.58 -45.51 4.09
CA GLN A 385 33.60 -45.10 3.12
C GLN A 385 34.87 -44.56 3.81
N GLY A 386 34.84 -44.38 5.13
CA GLY A 386 35.94 -43.87 5.94
C GLY A 386 35.50 -43.56 7.37
N PRO A 387 36.40 -43.06 8.22
CA PRO A 387 36.02 -42.55 9.53
C PRO A 387 35.11 -41.34 9.34
N PHE A 388 33.83 -41.49 9.69
CA PHE A 388 32.78 -40.46 9.55
C PHE A 388 32.32 -40.17 8.12
N GLU A 389 32.47 -41.12 7.19
CA GLU A 389 31.84 -41.01 5.86
C GLU A 389 31.08 -42.31 5.54
N TYR A 390 29.82 -42.16 5.14
CA TYR A 390 28.89 -43.23 4.82
C TYR A 390 28.25 -43.00 3.44
N SER A 391 27.83 -44.10 2.83
CA SER A 391 27.09 -44.12 1.58
C SER A 391 25.85 -45.01 1.69
N VAL A 392 24.84 -44.71 0.87
CA VAL A 392 23.65 -45.55 0.68
C VAL A 392 23.42 -45.82 -0.79
N ASP A 393 23.19 -47.10 -1.10
CA ASP A 393 22.69 -47.53 -2.40
C ASP A 393 21.18 -47.75 -2.34
N PHE A 394 20.46 -47.18 -3.32
CA PHE A 394 19.05 -47.46 -3.50
C PHE A 394 18.70 -47.59 -4.98
N GLN A 395 17.62 -48.31 -5.25
CA GLN A 395 17.12 -48.63 -6.58
C GLN A 395 15.70 -48.13 -6.76
N ASP A 396 15.38 -47.71 -7.97
CA ASP A 396 14.00 -47.33 -8.31
C ASP A 396 13.66 -47.64 -9.77
N LEU A 397 12.36 -47.69 -10.06
CA LEU A 397 11.82 -47.83 -11.41
C LEU A 397 11.34 -46.48 -11.91
N VAL A 398 12.10 -45.88 -12.84
CA VAL A 398 11.77 -44.60 -13.45
C VAL A 398 11.08 -44.82 -14.79
N VAL A 399 9.86 -44.31 -14.92
CA VAL A 399 9.11 -44.39 -16.18
C VAL A 399 9.85 -43.60 -17.27
N PRO A 400 10.06 -44.16 -18.47
CA PRO A 400 10.71 -43.43 -19.56
C PRO A 400 10.07 -42.07 -19.83
N GLY A 401 10.88 -41.01 -19.87
CA GLY A 401 10.42 -39.63 -20.08
C GLY A 401 9.97 -38.92 -18.81
N GLN A 402 10.04 -39.56 -17.64
CA GLN A 402 9.84 -38.92 -16.34
C GLN A 402 11.18 -38.76 -15.62
N THR A 403 11.25 -37.76 -14.75
CA THR A 403 12.38 -37.55 -13.84
C THR A 403 11.87 -37.70 -12.41
N HIS A 404 12.35 -38.72 -11.70
CA HIS A 404 12.07 -38.85 -10.27
C HIS A 404 12.99 -37.91 -9.48
N ARG A 405 12.47 -37.34 -8.40
CA ARG A 405 13.20 -36.44 -7.49
C ARG A 405 13.30 -37.09 -6.13
N TYR A 406 14.48 -37.04 -5.53
CA TYR A 406 14.74 -37.61 -4.22
C TYR A 406 15.38 -36.58 -3.30
N VAL A 407 15.15 -36.74 -2.00
CA VAL A 407 15.93 -36.09 -0.95
C VAL A 407 16.49 -37.18 -0.05
N ALA A 408 17.80 -37.39 -0.11
CA ALA A 408 18.53 -38.23 0.83
C ALA A 408 19.14 -37.34 1.92
N PHE A 409 18.87 -37.63 3.19
CA PHE A 409 19.31 -36.78 4.29
C PHE A 409 19.53 -37.57 5.57
N ARG A 410 20.43 -37.08 6.43
CA ARG A 410 20.53 -37.55 7.83
C ARG A 410 19.77 -36.64 8.79
N TYR A 411 19.89 -35.32 8.58
CA TYR A 411 19.22 -34.30 9.38
C TYR A 411 18.29 -33.50 8.47
N PRO A 412 16.99 -33.39 8.79
CA PRO A 412 16.11 -32.40 8.17
C PRO A 412 16.64 -30.98 8.40
N LYS A 413 16.16 -30.02 7.61
CA LYS A 413 16.45 -28.60 7.84
C LYS A 413 15.70 -28.13 9.10
N GLY A 414 16.44 -27.56 10.06
CA GLY A 414 15.84 -26.83 11.18
C GLY A 414 15.29 -25.47 10.74
N LEU A 415 14.30 -24.97 11.47
CA LEU A 415 13.74 -23.63 11.32
C LEU A 415 14.01 -22.83 12.60
N PRO A 416 14.31 -21.53 12.49
CA PRO A 416 14.48 -20.72 13.68
C PRO A 416 13.10 -20.39 14.31
N PRO A 417 12.99 -20.22 15.64
CA PRO A 417 11.69 -20.05 16.30
C PRO A 417 10.87 -18.86 15.81
N GLU A 418 11.51 -17.78 15.32
CA GLU A 418 10.82 -16.57 14.85
C GLU A 418 9.95 -16.76 13.61
N VAL A 419 10.09 -17.87 12.87
CA VAL A 419 9.19 -18.20 11.75
C VAL A 419 7.92 -18.91 12.18
N MET A 420 7.77 -19.19 13.47
CA MET A 420 6.62 -19.85 14.07
C MET A 420 5.80 -18.85 14.89
N THR A 421 4.50 -18.75 14.60
CA THR A 421 3.60 -17.85 15.32
C THR A 421 2.28 -18.53 15.63
N ARG A 422 1.67 -18.15 16.75
CA ARG A 422 0.31 -18.61 17.08
C ARG A 422 -0.69 -18.04 16.09
N VAL A 423 -1.65 -18.83 15.64
CA VAL A 423 -2.82 -18.32 14.92
C VAL A 423 -3.84 -17.78 15.94
N ASN A 424 -4.07 -16.47 15.92
CA ASN A 424 -5.09 -15.83 16.75
C ASN A 424 -6.38 -15.65 15.94
N ARG A 425 -7.24 -16.67 15.93
CA ARG A 425 -8.53 -16.59 15.23
C ARG A 425 -9.53 -15.73 16.02
N PRO A 426 -10.23 -14.77 15.39
CA PRO A 426 -11.37 -14.10 16.02
C PRO A 426 -12.50 -15.11 16.31
N GLN A 427 -13.37 -14.79 17.27
CA GLN A 427 -14.53 -15.65 17.62
C GLN A 427 -15.47 -15.92 16.43
N THR A 428 -15.50 -15.03 15.45
CA THR A 428 -16.19 -15.22 14.18
C THR A 428 -15.21 -14.90 13.08
N ARG A 429 -15.05 -15.81 12.12
CA ARG A 429 -14.15 -15.62 10.99
C ARG A 429 -14.56 -14.41 10.18
N LEU A 430 -13.58 -13.79 9.52
CA LEU A 430 -13.87 -12.65 8.68
C LEU A 430 -14.86 -13.06 7.60
N SER A 431 -14.64 -14.16 6.90
CA SER A 431 -15.56 -14.66 5.86
C SER A 431 -16.95 -15.11 6.34
N GLU A 432 -17.16 -15.26 7.66
CA GLU A 432 -18.44 -15.65 8.26
C GLU A 432 -19.19 -14.48 8.90
N ARG A 433 -18.54 -13.32 9.05
CA ARG A 433 -19.20 -12.07 9.47
C ARG A 433 -20.23 -11.72 8.39
N GLY A 434 -21.48 -11.45 8.77
CA GLY A 434 -22.58 -11.26 7.82
C GLY A 434 -22.74 -9.84 7.27
N ALA A 435 -22.03 -8.86 7.82
CA ALA A 435 -22.10 -7.44 7.50
C ALA A 435 -20.79 -6.74 7.90
N GLY A 436 -20.62 -5.46 7.56
CA GLY A 436 -19.46 -4.65 7.89
C GLY A 436 -19.26 -3.48 6.94
N ASP A 437 -19.47 -2.26 7.43
CA ASP A 437 -19.39 -1.05 6.61
C ASP A 437 -17.95 -0.50 6.54
N TYR A 438 -17.26 -0.52 7.68
CA TYR A 438 -15.95 0.09 7.87
C TYR A 438 -14.90 -0.97 8.19
N LEU A 439 -13.99 -1.24 7.26
CA LEU A 439 -12.95 -2.26 7.39
C LEU A 439 -11.69 -1.63 7.98
N MET A 440 -11.43 -1.89 9.26
CA MET A 440 -10.20 -1.49 9.92
C MET A 440 -9.21 -2.65 9.89
N ILE A 441 -8.24 -2.59 8.97
CA ILE A 441 -7.19 -3.61 8.81
C ILE A 441 -5.98 -3.18 9.63
N VAL A 442 -5.63 -3.96 10.64
CA VAL A 442 -4.64 -3.60 11.65
C VAL A 442 -3.78 -4.81 12.04
N PRO A 443 -2.45 -4.72 12.13
CA PRO A 443 -1.62 -5.80 12.65
C PRO A 443 -2.02 -6.17 14.08
N GLU A 444 -1.90 -7.45 14.44
CA GLU A 444 -2.18 -7.92 15.80
C GLU A 444 -1.42 -7.11 16.87
N ALA A 445 -0.19 -6.70 16.55
CA ALA A 445 0.65 -5.88 17.41
C ALA A 445 0.03 -4.51 17.79
N PHE A 446 -0.87 -3.97 16.98
CA PHE A 446 -1.47 -2.64 17.17
C PHE A 446 -2.94 -2.70 17.62
N LEU A 447 -3.56 -3.88 17.68
CA LEU A 447 -4.93 -4.08 18.16
C LEU A 447 -5.24 -3.39 19.51
N PRO A 448 -4.35 -3.39 20.52
CA PRO A 448 -4.65 -2.76 21.80
C PRO A 448 -4.88 -1.24 21.71
N ALA A 449 -4.45 -0.57 20.64
CA ALA A 449 -4.52 0.88 20.49
C ALA A 449 -5.80 1.39 19.80
N VAL A 450 -6.48 0.56 19.01
CA VAL A 450 -7.55 1.04 18.10
C VAL A 450 -8.94 1.12 18.74
N GLY A 451 -9.14 0.52 19.91
CA GLY A 451 -10.43 0.47 20.61
C GLY A 451 -11.17 1.81 20.71
N PRO A 452 -10.52 2.92 21.13
CA PRO A 452 -11.16 4.23 21.20
C PRO A 452 -11.72 4.73 19.85
N LEU A 453 -10.98 4.53 18.75
CA LEU A 453 -11.45 4.91 17.42
C LEU A 453 -12.62 4.03 16.95
N VAL A 454 -12.57 2.73 17.25
CA VAL A 454 -13.68 1.80 16.98
C VAL A 454 -14.96 2.27 17.67
N THR A 455 -14.89 2.57 18.98
CA THR A 455 -16.03 3.10 19.74
C THR A 455 -16.54 4.39 19.13
N LYS A 456 -15.63 5.33 18.82
CA LYS A 456 -16.01 6.60 18.20
C LYS A 456 -16.78 6.39 16.89
N ARG A 457 -16.29 5.55 15.97
CA ARG A 457 -16.96 5.31 14.68
C ARG A 457 -18.29 4.57 14.83
N GLN A 458 -18.41 3.69 15.83
CA GLN A 458 -19.68 3.03 16.17
C GLN A 458 -20.73 4.02 16.71
N GLU A 459 -20.32 4.97 17.55
CA GLU A 459 -21.19 6.07 18.02
C GLU A 459 -21.71 6.94 16.87
N GLU A 460 -20.94 7.02 15.78
CA GLU A 460 -21.31 7.73 14.56
C GLU A 460 -22.18 6.89 13.60
N GLY A 461 -22.52 5.67 14.00
CA GLY A 461 -23.43 4.79 13.27
C GLY A 461 -22.77 3.86 12.25
N LEU A 462 -21.43 3.68 12.31
CA LEU A 462 -20.72 2.76 11.42
C LEU A 462 -20.61 1.36 12.05
N ASP A 463 -20.88 0.31 11.26
CA ASP A 463 -20.51 -1.06 11.63
C ASP A 463 -19.03 -1.30 11.34
N VAL A 464 -18.21 -1.18 12.38
CA VAL A 464 -16.74 -1.31 12.30
C VAL A 464 -16.33 -2.78 12.39
N VAL A 465 -15.65 -3.25 11.36
CA VAL A 465 -14.92 -4.53 11.31
C VAL A 465 -13.49 -4.29 11.73
N VAL A 466 -13.11 -4.75 12.92
CA VAL A 466 -11.68 -4.85 13.27
C VAL A 466 -11.14 -6.15 12.70
N ALA A 467 -10.30 -6.05 11.67
CA ALA A 467 -9.73 -7.17 10.95
C ALA A 467 -8.22 -7.23 11.19
N PRO A 468 -7.74 -8.14 12.06
CA PRO A 468 -6.31 -8.38 12.20
C PRO A 468 -5.69 -8.73 10.84
N PHE A 469 -4.61 -8.07 10.47
CA PHE A 469 -4.00 -8.24 9.15
C PHE A 469 -3.49 -9.67 8.92
N GLU A 470 -2.98 -10.30 9.98
CA GLU A 470 -2.57 -11.70 10.00
C GLU A 470 -3.74 -12.62 9.69
N THR A 471 -4.91 -12.40 10.29
CA THR A 471 -6.15 -13.12 9.97
C THR A 471 -6.61 -12.89 8.53
N VAL A 472 -6.48 -11.66 8.02
CA VAL A 472 -6.73 -11.35 6.59
C VAL A 472 -5.81 -12.19 5.69
N CYS A 473 -4.53 -12.33 6.05
CA CYS A 473 -3.60 -13.17 5.31
C CYS A 473 -3.97 -14.65 5.41
N ASP A 474 -4.29 -15.15 6.60
CA ASP A 474 -4.70 -16.54 6.84
C ASP A 474 -5.91 -16.92 5.97
N GLU A 475 -6.97 -16.11 5.98
CA GLU A 475 -8.22 -16.42 5.26
C GLU A 475 -8.16 -16.10 3.75
N PHE A 476 -7.53 -14.99 3.35
CA PHE A 476 -7.61 -14.48 1.96
C PHE A 476 -6.33 -14.69 1.14
N ASN A 477 -5.26 -15.18 1.75
CA ASN A 477 -4.02 -15.49 1.03
C ASN A 477 -3.24 -16.68 1.60
N GLY A 478 -3.88 -17.54 2.38
CA GLY A 478 -3.29 -18.77 2.92
C GLY A 478 -2.10 -18.54 3.85
N GLY A 479 -2.19 -17.51 4.69
CA GLY A 479 -1.19 -17.10 5.69
C GLY A 479 -0.07 -16.23 5.15
N ARG A 480 0.05 -16.11 3.83
CA ARG A 480 1.12 -15.32 3.19
C ARG A 480 0.79 -13.84 3.19
N LYS A 481 1.72 -13.02 3.67
CA LYS A 481 1.65 -11.57 3.60
C LYS A 481 1.60 -11.09 2.15
N SER A 482 0.61 -10.28 1.79
CA SER A 482 0.49 -9.73 0.43
C SER A 482 -0.55 -8.62 0.33
N SER A 483 -0.33 -7.66 -0.58
CA SER A 483 -1.37 -6.72 -1.02
C SER A 483 -2.61 -7.43 -1.58
N TYR A 484 -2.44 -8.61 -2.20
CA TYR A 484 -3.57 -9.39 -2.72
C TYR A 484 -4.49 -9.92 -1.61
N ALA A 485 -4.00 -10.12 -0.38
CA ALA A 485 -4.83 -10.52 0.76
C ALA A 485 -5.84 -9.42 1.09
N ILE A 486 -5.35 -8.18 1.25
CA ILE A 486 -6.15 -6.98 1.49
C ILE A 486 -7.13 -6.78 0.35
N LYS A 487 -6.68 -6.91 -0.90
CA LYS A 487 -7.52 -6.74 -2.08
C LYS A 487 -8.69 -7.71 -2.13
N ARG A 488 -8.41 -9.00 -1.87
CA ARG A 488 -9.43 -10.05 -1.85
C ARG A 488 -10.41 -9.86 -0.70
N PHE A 489 -9.93 -9.46 0.48
CA PHE A 489 -10.80 -9.17 1.62
C PHE A 489 -11.70 -7.95 1.34
N ALA A 490 -11.14 -6.83 0.88
CA ALA A 490 -11.92 -5.64 0.54
C ALA A 490 -12.96 -5.94 -0.56
N ARG A 491 -12.61 -6.75 -1.56
CA ARG A 491 -13.55 -7.22 -2.57
C ARG A 491 -14.66 -8.09 -1.98
N PHE A 492 -14.30 -9.06 -1.15
CA PHE A 492 -15.27 -9.92 -0.48
C PHE A 492 -16.27 -9.09 0.36
N ALA A 493 -15.75 -8.16 1.17
CA ALA A 493 -16.57 -7.29 1.99
C ALA A 493 -17.45 -6.35 1.15
N PHE A 494 -16.93 -5.80 0.04
CA PHE A 494 -17.74 -5.00 -0.89
C PHE A 494 -18.89 -5.82 -1.50
N GLU A 495 -18.61 -7.05 -1.95
CA GLU A 495 -19.60 -7.90 -2.63
C GLU A 495 -20.64 -8.52 -1.67
N ASN A 496 -20.28 -8.74 -0.40
CA ASN A 496 -21.12 -9.48 0.56
C ASN A 496 -21.69 -8.61 1.68
N TRP A 497 -21.02 -7.53 2.07
CA TRP A 497 -21.39 -6.70 3.23
C TRP A 497 -21.77 -5.28 2.88
N ASP A 498 -21.51 -4.88 1.64
CA ASP A 498 -21.68 -3.50 1.22
C ASP A 498 -20.73 -2.55 1.97
N ALA A 499 -19.48 -3.00 2.17
CA ALA A 499 -18.44 -2.16 2.76
C ALA A 499 -18.24 -0.86 1.98
N ARG A 500 -17.88 0.22 2.68
CA ARG A 500 -17.68 1.57 2.13
C ARG A 500 -16.33 2.17 2.47
N TRP A 501 -15.78 1.84 3.64
CA TRP A 501 -14.52 2.40 4.14
C TRP A 501 -13.49 1.31 4.37
N VAL A 502 -12.24 1.63 4.05
CA VAL A 502 -11.07 0.84 4.41
C VAL A 502 -10.08 1.76 5.12
N LEU A 503 -9.77 1.45 6.37
CA LEU A 503 -8.68 2.06 7.11
C LEU A 503 -7.55 1.03 7.27
N LEU A 504 -6.39 1.37 6.73
CA LEU A 504 -5.16 0.61 6.91
C LEU A 504 -4.40 1.19 8.11
N VAL A 505 -4.16 0.40 9.14
CA VAL A 505 -3.43 0.85 10.36
C VAL A 505 -2.06 0.22 10.35
N GLY A 506 -1.04 0.98 10.01
CA GLY A 506 0.33 0.52 9.89
C GLY A 506 0.97 1.11 8.63
N ASP A 507 2.25 1.40 8.75
CA ASP A 507 3.05 1.88 7.63
C ASP A 507 3.39 0.74 6.65
N GLY A 508 3.97 1.05 5.49
CA GLY A 508 4.39 0.07 4.50
C GLY A 508 5.56 0.56 3.65
N ASN A 509 6.31 -0.36 3.05
CA ASN A 509 7.57 -0.05 2.36
C ASN A 509 7.67 -0.68 0.97
N LEU A 510 8.29 0.01 0.01
CA LEU A 510 8.58 -0.51 -1.33
C LEU A 510 9.73 -1.55 -1.35
N ASP A 511 10.47 -1.67 -0.26
CA ASP A 511 11.40 -2.78 0.05
C ASP A 511 10.96 -3.50 1.35
N PRO A 512 9.90 -4.33 1.29
CA PRO A 512 9.26 -4.86 2.48
C PRO A 512 10.04 -5.97 3.20
N LEU A 513 11.09 -6.50 2.55
CA LEU A 513 12.01 -7.48 3.16
C LEU A 513 13.30 -6.82 3.65
N ASN A 514 13.38 -5.49 3.59
CA ASN A 514 14.56 -4.71 3.93
C ASN A 514 15.84 -5.26 3.28
N ARG A 515 15.76 -5.53 1.97
CA ARG A 515 16.86 -6.08 1.18
C ARG A 515 18.00 -5.08 1.03
N THR A 516 17.69 -3.80 0.99
CA THR A 516 18.68 -2.71 0.92
C THR A 516 19.35 -2.44 2.28
N GLY A 517 18.72 -2.84 3.39
CA GLY A 517 19.24 -2.72 4.76
C GLY A 517 18.80 -1.45 5.51
N ASP A 518 18.14 -0.52 4.81
CA ASP A 518 17.81 0.83 5.28
C ASP A 518 16.30 1.12 5.28
N SER A 519 15.46 0.10 5.14
CA SER A 519 14.00 0.23 5.02
C SER A 519 13.31 -0.05 6.36
N SER A 520 12.31 0.76 6.66
CA SER A 520 11.46 0.61 7.84
C SER A 520 10.60 -0.67 7.75
N PRO A 521 10.09 -1.19 8.88
CA PRO A 521 9.20 -2.33 8.85
C PRO A 521 7.96 -2.09 7.97
N ASP A 522 7.71 -3.01 7.03
CA ASP A 522 6.45 -3.05 6.29
C ASP A 522 5.40 -3.69 7.22
N TRP A 523 4.45 -2.91 7.78
CA TRP A 523 3.38 -3.46 8.62
C TRP A 523 2.18 -3.89 7.79
N ILE A 524 1.72 -2.99 6.91
CA ILE A 524 0.63 -3.22 5.98
C ILE A 524 1.15 -3.09 4.54
N PRO A 525 1.13 -4.17 3.74
CA PRO A 525 1.57 -4.19 2.35
C PRO A 525 1.14 -2.99 1.52
N VAL A 526 2.02 -2.58 0.62
CA VAL A 526 1.77 -1.49 -0.33
C VAL A 526 1.68 -2.04 -1.74
N GLN A 527 0.58 -1.73 -2.43
CA GLN A 527 0.48 -2.02 -3.86
C GLN A 527 1.15 -0.90 -4.66
N ARG A 528 1.89 -1.30 -5.70
CA ARG A 528 2.54 -0.39 -6.64
C ARG A 528 1.74 -0.30 -7.92
N ILE A 529 1.70 0.90 -8.47
CA ILE A 529 1.27 1.16 -9.85
C ILE A 529 2.38 1.91 -10.58
N LEU A 530 2.33 1.89 -11.91
CA LEU A 530 3.16 2.77 -12.70
C LEU A 530 2.62 4.20 -12.58
N GLY A 531 3.46 5.19 -12.34
CA GLY A 531 3.07 6.59 -12.25
C GLY A 531 2.58 7.07 -13.62
N PRO A 532 1.58 7.96 -13.67
CA PRO A 532 1.04 8.45 -14.93
C PRO A 532 1.99 9.43 -15.63
N VAL A 533 2.89 10.09 -14.89
CA VAL A 533 3.86 11.06 -15.39
C VAL A 533 5.20 10.37 -15.69
N GLY A 534 5.61 10.40 -16.96
CA GLY A 534 6.92 9.89 -17.40
C GLY A 534 7.99 10.99 -17.40
N ILE A 535 9.19 10.65 -16.93
CA ILE A 535 10.38 11.50 -16.99
C ILE A 535 11.46 10.86 -17.89
N VAL A 536 12.67 11.42 -17.90
CA VAL A 536 13.80 10.93 -18.73
C VAL A 536 14.08 9.43 -18.54
N ASN A 537 13.87 8.91 -17.33
CA ASN A 537 14.12 7.51 -16.98
C ASN A 537 12.90 6.58 -17.18
N GLY A 538 11.78 7.09 -17.67
CA GLY A 538 10.51 6.37 -17.79
C GLY A 538 9.50 6.79 -16.71
N ASN A 539 8.56 5.90 -16.42
CA ASN A 539 7.51 6.14 -15.44
C ASN A 539 7.90 5.55 -14.08
N GLU A 540 7.63 6.29 -13.01
CA GLU A 540 7.97 5.89 -11.65
C GLU A 540 7.08 4.74 -11.15
N ALA A 541 7.57 3.83 -10.31
CA ALA A 541 6.71 2.93 -9.55
C ALA A 541 6.27 3.62 -8.25
N VAL A 542 4.98 3.92 -8.13
CA VAL A 542 4.42 4.70 -7.02
C VAL A 542 3.50 3.85 -6.15
N PRO A 543 3.48 4.06 -4.82
CA PRO A 543 2.57 3.37 -3.93
C PRO A 543 1.14 3.88 -4.13
N SER A 544 0.15 2.98 -4.07
CA SER A 544 -1.27 3.28 -4.31
C SER A 544 -2.19 2.47 -3.41
N ASP A 545 -2.64 3.10 -2.31
CA ASP A 545 -3.70 2.53 -1.46
C ASP A 545 -5.09 2.59 -2.09
N PRO A 546 -5.49 3.63 -2.87
CA PRO A 546 -6.76 3.64 -3.59
C PRO A 546 -6.98 2.41 -4.48
N TRP A 547 -5.90 1.76 -4.93
CA TRP A 547 -5.99 0.48 -5.65
C TRP A 547 -6.74 -0.59 -4.85
N TYR A 548 -6.63 -0.62 -3.51
CA TYR A 548 -7.40 -1.56 -2.68
C TYR A 548 -8.91 -1.35 -2.81
N GLY A 549 -9.34 -0.10 -2.99
CA GLY A 549 -10.75 0.28 -3.17
C GLY A 549 -11.33 0.05 -4.56
N CYS A 550 -10.53 -0.34 -5.56
CA CYS A 550 -10.97 -0.48 -6.95
C CYS A 550 -11.54 -1.87 -7.31
N MET A 551 -12.85 -2.06 -7.30
CA MET A 551 -13.47 -3.38 -7.58
C MET A 551 -13.67 -3.63 -9.08
N GLY A 552 -13.71 -2.57 -9.88
CA GLY A 552 -13.73 -2.60 -11.35
C GLY A 552 -12.37 -2.42 -12.02
N ALA A 553 -12.38 -1.91 -13.25
CA ALA A 553 -11.17 -1.62 -14.03
C ALA A 553 -10.54 -0.28 -13.61
N CYS A 554 -9.73 -0.28 -12.55
CA CYS A 554 -8.80 0.81 -12.26
C CYS A 554 -7.45 0.53 -12.92
N ASP A 555 -7.44 0.59 -14.25
CA ASP A 555 -6.22 0.45 -15.04
C ASP A 555 -5.89 1.80 -15.67
N ILE A 556 -4.85 2.45 -15.14
CA ILE A 556 -4.32 3.72 -15.66
C ILE A 556 -3.81 3.64 -17.10
N SER A 557 -3.54 2.42 -17.60
CA SER A 557 -3.13 2.20 -18.99
C SER A 557 -4.35 2.15 -19.93
N GLY A 558 -5.52 1.83 -19.38
CA GLY A 558 -6.80 1.82 -20.08
C GLY A 558 -7.34 3.22 -20.38
N PRO A 559 -8.35 3.32 -21.27
CA PRO A 559 -9.00 4.60 -21.60
C PRO A 559 -10.02 5.06 -20.56
N SER A 560 -10.31 4.24 -19.54
CA SER A 560 -11.32 4.53 -18.52
C SER A 560 -10.72 5.27 -17.32
N PRO A 561 -11.42 6.28 -16.78
CA PRO A 561 -11.08 6.90 -15.49
C PRO A 561 -10.86 5.87 -14.39
N ALA A 562 -9.79 6.02 -13.61
CA ALA A 562 -9.57 5.24 -12.40
C ALA A 562 -10.27 5.93 -11.21
N VAL A 563 -11.48 5.46 -10.89
CA VAL A 563 -12.27 5.95 -9.74
C VAL A 563 -12.45 4.79 -8.76
N PRO A 564 -11.91 4.87 -7.53
CA PRO A 564 -12.10 3.83 -6.52
C PRO A 564 -13.57 3.65 -6.10
N ASP A 565 -13.97 2.42 -5.79
CA ASP A 565 -15.33 2.07 -5.33
C ASP A 565 -15.47 2.17 -3.79
N LEU A 566 -14.35 2.14 -3.06
CA LEU A 566 -14.28 2.29 -1.60
C LEU A 566 -13.43 3.51 -1.22
N TYR A 567 -13.76 4.13 -0.09
CA TYR A 567 -12.93 5.18 0.50
C TYR A 567 -11.80 4.54 1.31
N VAL A 568 -10.56 4.81 0.90
CA VAL A 568 -9.36 4.23 1.52
C VAL A 568 -8.57 5.32 2.22
N GLY A 569 -8.12 5.06 3.45
CA GLY A 569 -7.11 5.87 4.13
C GLY A 569 -6.14 5.00 4.93
N ARG A 570 -5.00 5.57 5.31
CA ARG A 570 -3.93 4.90 6.04
C ARG A 570 -3.49 5.70 7.27
N LEU A 571 -3.28 5.03 8.40
CA LEU A 571 -2.51 5.53 9.52
C LEU A 571 -1.07 4.98 9.39
N PRO A 572 -0.07 5.77 8.95
CA PRO A 572 1.27 5.27 8.63
C PRO A 572 2.13 5.10 9.90
N VAL A 573 1.66 4.27 10.84
CA VAL A 573 2.29 4.09 12.14
C VAL A 573 3.29 2.94 12.12
N GLN A 574 4.45 3.13 12.76
CA GLN A 574 5.52 2.15 12.89
C GLN A 574 5.51 1.48 14.28
N THR A 575 4.86 2.07 15.28
CA THR A 575 4.81 1.54 16.65
C THR A 575 3.42 1.57 17.29
N LEU A 576 3.25 0.76 18.34
CA LEU A 576 2.03 0.76 19.16
C LEU A 576 1.79 2.15 19.79
N GLN A 577 2.84 2.85 20.21
CA GLN A 577 2.74 4.17 20.83
C GLN A 577 2.25 5.23 19.82
N GLU A 578 2.83 5.26 18.62
CA GLU A 578 2.35 6.13 17.54
C GLU A 578 0.89 5.84 17.19
N THR A 579 0.50 4.57 17.18
CA THR A 579 -0.90 4.18 16.98
C THR A 579 -1.81 4.76 18.06
N GLN A 580 -1.42 4.66 19.33
CA GLN A 580 -2.19 5.22 20.45
C GLN A 580 -2.31 6.75 20.38
N ASP A 581 -1.24 7.44 20.00
CA ASP A 581 -1.21 8.89 19.93
C ASP A 581 -2.04 9.42 18.75
N LEU A 582 -1.93 8.78 17.57
CA LEU A 582 -2.72 9.15 16.40
C LEU A 582 -4.21 8.81 16.57
N VAL A 583 -4.55 7.65 17.15
CA VAL A 583 -5.95 7.30 17.49
C VAL A 583 -6.54 8.33 18.45
N ARG A 584 -5.81 8.72 19.48
CA ARG A 584 -6.26 9.75 20.43
C ARG A 584 -6.52 11.07 19.73
N LYS A 585 -5.59 11.52 18.88
CA LYS A 585 -5.72 12.74 18.09
C LYS A 585 -6.97 12.72 17.19
N LEU A 586 -7.26 11.59 16.54
CA LEU A 586 -8.48 11.40 15.75
C LEU A 586 -9.76 11.51 16.59
N VAL A 587 -9.81 10.80 17.72
CA VAL A 587 -10.97 10.81 18.63
C VAL A 587 -11.22 12.22 19.18
N ASP A 588 -10.17 12.91 19.62
CA ASP A 588 -10.25 14.27 20.17
C ASP A 588 -10.67 15.29 19.10
N TYR A 589 -10.18 15.16 17.87
CA TYR A 589 -10.54 16.04 16.77
C TYR A 589 -12.04 15.95 16.40
N ASP A 590 -12.65 14.79 16.49
CA ASP A 590 -14.08 14.62 16.21
C ASP A 590 -14.99 15.10 17.36
N VAL A 591 -14.43 15.65 18.44
CA VAL A 591 -15.16 16.38 19.47
C VAL A 591 -15.17 17.86 19.11
N VAL A 592 -16.24 18.28 18.43
CA VAL A 592 -16.42 19.67 18.00
C VAL A 592 -17.15 20.49 19.06
N SER A 593 -16.63 21.68 19.36
CA SER A 593 -17.23 22.63 20.30
C SER A 593 -17.24 24.06 19.75
N ASN A 594 -18.17 24.89 20.25
CA ASN A 594 -18.40 26.24 19.73
C ASN A 594 -17.22 27.22 19.97
N ASP A 595 -16.32 26.92 20.90
CA ASP A 595 -15.13 27.73 21.23
C ASP A 595 -13.93 27.42 20.34
N GLN A 596 -14.00 26.38 19.49
CA GLN A 596 -12.96 26.03 18.52
C GLN A 596 -12.99 26.95 17.29
N THR A 597 -12.84 28.27 17.50
CA THR A 597 -12.95 29.28 16.42
C THR A 597 -11.90 29.11 15.32
N TRP A 598 -10.77 28.44 15.61
CA TRP A 598 -9.74 28.07 14.64
C TRP A 598 -10.27 27.24 13.47
N ARG A 599 -11.40 26.54 13.66
CA ARG A 599 -12.05 25.77 12.60
C ARG A 599 -12.60 26.65 11.47
N ASN A 600 -12.81 27.94 11.71
CA ASN A 600 -13.24 28.89 10.68
C ASN A 600 -12.07 29.48 9.87
N GLN A 601 -10.82 29.10 10.16
CA GLN A 601 -9.64 29.61 9.47
C GLN A 601 -9.18 28.60 8.42
N LEU A 602 -9.11 29.01 7.14
CA LEU A 602 -8.59 28.21 6.04
C LEU A 602 -7.36 28.91 5.47
N LEU A 603 -6.26 28.18 5.33
CA LEU A 603 -5.00 28.70 4.82
C LEU A 603 -4.75 28.17 3.41
N LEU A 604 -4.83 29.06 2.43
CA LEU A 604 -4.51 28.76 1.03
C LEU A 604 -3.11 29.30 0.71
N SER A 605 -2.23 28.39 0.31
CA SER A 605 -0.84 28.67 -0.02
C SER A 605 -0.52 28.22 -1.42
N ALA A 606 0.25 29.03 -2.13
CA ALA A 606 0.70 28.75 -3.48
C ALA A 606 2.18 29.08 -3.60
N ASP A 607 2.88 28.20 -4.31
CA ASP A 607 4.23 28.44 -4.81
C ASP A 607 4.24 29.66 -5.74
N ASP A 608 5.42 30.22 -5.96
CA ASP A 608 5.59 31.30 -6.92
C ASP A 608 5.77 30.78 -8.35
N ASP A 609 6.03 31.70 -9.29
CA ASP A 609 6.22 31.34 -10.69
C ASP A 609 7.70 31.21 -11.08
N TYR A 610 8.58 30.75 -10.19
CA TYR A 610 10.01 30.55 -10.43
C TYR A 610 10.45 29.09 -10.18
N SER A 611 11.20 28.54 -11.14
CA SER A 611 11.81 27.22 -11.02
C SER A 611 13.10 27.12 -11.81
N ASP A 612 13.85 26.03 -11.65
CA ASP A 612 15.14 25.87 -12.33
C ASP A 612 14.98 25.78 -13.87
N ALA A 613 16.05 26.13 -14.59
CA ALA A 613 16.07 26.07 -16.05
C ALA A 613 16.43 24.68 -16.59
N SER A 614 16.32 23.59 -15.82
CA SER A 614 16.58 22.21 -16.32
C SER A 614 15.57 21.76 -17.40
N LEU A 615 14.48 22.53 -17.57
CA LEU A 615 13.54 22.42 -18.68
C LEU A 615 13.91 23.28 -19.91
N GLN A 616 15.03 24.01 -19.90
CA GLN A 616 15.57 24.73 -21.06
C GLN A 616 16.99 24.25 -21.43
N PRO A 617 17.35 24.21 -22.73
CA PRO A 617 18.71 23.85 -23.14
C PRO A 617 19.74 24.87 -22.62
N GLY A 618 20.53 24.50 -21.61
CA GLY A 618 21.68 25.27 -21.11
C GLY A 618 21.59 25.78 -19.65
N GLY A 619 20.56 25.40 -18.88
CA GLY A 619 20.38 25.83 -17.49
C GLY A 619 21.14 24.99 -16.46
N GLY A 620 22.29 25.47 -15.99
CA GLY A 620 23.09 24.83 -14.93
C GLY A 620 23.76 25.86 -14.01
N GLY A 621 22.99 26.82 -13.52
CA GLY A 621 23.46 27.88 -12.61
C GLY A 621 22.57 28.01 -11.36
N PRO A 622 23.00 28.74 -10.31
CA PRO A 622 22.29 28.89 -9.03
C PRO A 622 21.06 29.81 -9.11
N ALA A 623 20.48 29.98 -10.29
CA ALA A 623 19.37 30.89 -10.52
C ALA A 623 18.10 30.11 -10.87
N ILE A 624 16.98 30.50 -10.28
CA ILE A 624 15.64 30.09 -10.69
C ILE A 624 15.05 31.18 -11.56
N CYS A 625 14.30 30.80 -12.58
CA CYS A 625 13.76 31.73 -13.57
C CYS A 625 12.26 31.60 -13.66
N ARG A 626 11.64 32.73 -13.99
CA ARG A 626 10.20 32.86 -14.03
C ARG A 626 9.59 31.99 -15.14
N GLN A 627 8.66 31.11 -14.79
CA GLN A 627 7.89 30.29 -15.72
C GLN A 627 6.44 30.77 -15.78
N SER A 628 6.02 31.37 -16.89
CA SER A 628 4.65 31.90 -17.01
C SER A 628 3.55 30.83 -16.85
N SER A 629 3.85 29.56 -17.15
CA SER A 629 2.92 28.45 -16.95
C SER A 629 2.63 28.16 -15.47
N GLU A 630 3.54 28.50 -14.57
CA GLU A 630 3.42 28.23 -13.12
C GLU A 630 2.51 29.24 -12.40
N GLN A 631 2.13 30.34 -13.06
CA GLN A 631 1.09 31.27 -12.56
C GLN A 631 -0.25 30.59 -12.28
N VAL A 632 -0.46 29.42 -12.89
CA VAL A 632 -1.62 28.56 -12.64
C VAL A 632 -1.74 28.17 -11.16
N PHE A 633 -0.64 28.03 -10.41
CA PHE A 633 -0.68 27.64 -8.99
C PHE A 633 -1.48 28.63 -8.13
N ARG A 634 -1.14 29.91 -8.24
CA ARG A 634 -1.91 30.99 -7.62
C ARG A 634 -3.33 31.06 -8.17
N GLY A 635 -3.49 30.91 -9.49
CA GLY A 635 -4.80 30.96 -10.13
C GLY A 635 -5.78 29.91 -9.61
N ILE A 636 -5.31 28.68 -9.38
CA ILE A 636 -6.11 27.60 -8.76
C ILE A 636 -6.49 27.97 -7.34
N SER A 637 -5.53 28.44 -6.55
CA SER A 637 -5.77 28.84 -5.16
C SER A 637 -6.79 29.98 -5.04
N GLU A 638 -6.77 30.95 -5.96
CA GLU A 638 -7.80 31.99 -6.02
C GLU A 638 -9.18 31.46 -6.43
N THR A 639 -9.24 30.49 -7.33
CA THR A 639 -10.50 29.81 -7.68
C THR A 639 -11.05 29.05 -6.48
N VAL A 640 -10.21 28.32 -5.73
CA VAL A 640 -10.60 27.65 -4.48
C VAL A 640 -11.15 28.68 -3.47
N ALA A 641 -10.49 29.82 -3.31
CA ALA A 641 -10.96 30.89 -2.45
C ALA A 641 -12.34 31.41 -2.89
N ALA A 642 -12.53 31.66 -4.19
CA ALA A 642 -13.81 32.10 -4.74
C ALA A 642 -14.92 31.05 -4.55
N THR A 643 -14.61 29.76 -4.69
CA THR A 643 -15.53 28.65 -4.41
C THR A 643 -16.02 28.70 -2.97
N ILE A 644 -15.12 28.86 -1.99
CA ILE A 644 -15.46 29.00 -0.57
C ILE A 644 -16.30 30.27 -0.32
N ASP A 645 -15.87 31.42 -0.87
CA ASP A 645 -16.56 32.69 -0.71
C ASP A 645 -18.02 32.62 -1.23
N SER A 646 -18.25 31.85 -2.30
CA SER A 646 -19.57 31.64 -2.91
C SER A 646 -20.46 30.62 -2.16
N ALA A 647 -19.88 29.83 -1.24
CA ALA A 647 -20.60 28.81 -0.48
C ALA A 647 -21.54 29.39 0.60
N GLY A 648 -21.52 30.71 0.82
CA GLY A 648 -22.37 31.39 1.81
C GLY A 648 -21.81 31.37 3.24
N LEU A 649 -20.60 30.83 3.43
CA LEU A 649 -19.91 30.69 4.70
C LEU A 649 -19.12 31.96 5.07
N ARG A 650 -19.79 33.11 5.20
CA ARG A 650 -19.10 34.42 5.32
C ARG A 650 -18.36 34.66 6.64
N ARG A 651 -18.46 33.79 7.64
CA ARG A 651 -17.62 33.84 8.85
C ARG A 651 -16.38 32.95 8.74
N THR A 652 -16.28 32.15 7.68
CA THR A 652 -15.06 31.42 7.36
C THR A 652 -14.05 32.41 6.79
N GLU A 653 -12.88 32.48 7.41
CA GLU A 653 -11.78 33.34 7.00
C GLU A 653 -10.85 32.53 6.09
N VAL A 654 -10.70 33.01 4.85
CA VAL A 654 -9.78 32.43 3.86
C VAL A 654 -8.51 33.28 3.82
N ASP A 655 -7.46 32.80 4.47
CA ASP A 655 -6.13 33.40 4.45
C ASP A 655 -5.41 33.03 3.15
N ARG A 656 -5.18 34.05 2.31
CA ARG A 656 -4.50 33.94 1.01
C ARG A 656 -3.03 34.26 1.22
N PHE A 657 -2.20 33.22 1.37
CA PHE A 657 -0.80 33.33 1.78
C PHE A 657 0.12 32.80 0.68
N TYR A 658 0.46 33.64 -0.30
CA TYR A 658 1.19 33.22 -1.50
C TYR A 658 2.66 33.64 -1.47
N LEU A 659 3.55 32.71 -1.84
CA LEU A 659 5.00 32.94 -1.80
C LEU A 659 5.43 34.11 -2.70
N ALA A 660 4.80 34.24 -3.87
CA ALA A 660 5.04 35.33 -4.81
C ALA A 660 4.87 36.72 -4.18
N ASP A 661 3.88 36.89 -3.30
CA ASP A 661 3.59 38.17 -2.63
C ASP A 661 4.58 38.44 -1.49
N LEU A 662 5.08 37.38 -0.83
CA LEU A 662 6.00 37.47 0.31
C LEU A 662 7.44 37.78 -0.12
N LEU A 663 7.89 37.20 -1.24
CA LEU A 663 9.25 37.39 -1.74
C LEU A 663 9.38 38.56 -2.72
N GLY A 664 8.32 38.91 -3.43
CA GLY A 664 8.28 40.07 -4.32
C GLY A 664 9.43 40.11 -5.34
N ARG A 665 10.40 41.01 -5.14
CA ARG A 665 11.60 41.18 -6.00
C ARG A 665 12.91 40.82 -5.27
N ILE A 666 12.84 40.07 -4.18
CA ILE A 666 14.04 39.59 -3.48
C ILE A 666 14.81 38.65 -4.42
N GLY A 667 16.14 38.75 -4.40
CA GLY A 667 17.01 37.86 -5.17
C GLY A 667 17.09 38.13 -6.66
N CYS A 668 16.40 39.13 -7.24
CA CYS A 668 16.50 39.41 -8.69
C CYS A 668 17.95 39.58 -9.14
N THR A 669 18.39 38.76 -10.08
CA THR A 669 19.80 38.71 -10.51
C THR A 669 20.22 39.92 -11.34
N ASP A 670 19.28 40.51 -12.09
CA ASP A 670 19.46 41.78 -12.80
C ASP A 670 18.62 42.90 -12.16
N PRO A 671 19.25 43.88 -11.48
CA PRO A 671 18.55 45.03 -10.92
C PRO A 671 17.82 45.90 -11.95
N GLN A 672 18.23 45.87 -13.22
CA GLN A 672 17.63 46.62 -14.32
C GLN A 672 16.42 45.91 -14.91
N ASP A 673 16.29 44.60 -14.71
CA ASP A 673 15.16 43.83 -15.17
C ASP A 673 13.92 44.11 -14.31
N ARG A 674 13.01 44.91 -14.88
CA ARG A 674 11.75 45.29 -14.24
C ARG A 674 10.81 44.11 -14.03
N ASN A 675 10.96 43.04 -14.80
CA ASN A 675 10.14 41.84 -14.70
C ASN A 675 10.75 40.78 -13.79
N CYS A 676 11.98 40.99 -13.29
CA CYS A 676 12.72 40.05 -12.45
C CYS A 676 12.72 38.64 -13.05
N THR A 677 13.24 38.48 -14.27
CA THR A 677 13.12 37.22 -15.02
C THR A 677 13.78 36.05 -14.31
N CYS A 678 14.87 36.29 -13.57
CA CYS A 678 15.52 35.26 -12.76
C CYS A 678 15.92 35.80 -11.38
N ARG A 679 15.97 34.90 -10.40
CA ARG A 679 16.38 35.15 -9.03
C ARG A 679 17.53 34.23 -8.61
N ASP A 680 18.40 34.73 -7.76
CA ASP A 680 19.45 33.96 -7.10
C ASP A 680 18.82 33.06 -6.02
N LEU A 681 18.98 31.75 -6.18
CA LEU A 681 18.32 30.73 -5.35
C LEU A 681 18.71 30.85 -3.87
N PHE A 682 20.00 31.02 -3.58
CA PHE A 682 20.47 31.11 -2.20
C PHE A 682 19.97 32.37 -1.50
N THR A 683 19.88 33.50 -2.21
CA THR A 683 19.34 34.75 -1.67
C THR A 683 17.86 34.60 -1.32
N VAL A 684 17.07 33.95 -2.18
CA VAL A 684 15.64 33.74 -1.90
C VAL A 684 15.43 32.72 -0.78
N GLN A 685 16.18 31.62 -0.75
CA GLN A 685 16.15 30.65 0.35
C GLN A 685 16.50 31.31 1.68
N GLY A 686 17.57 32.14 1.71
CA GLY A 686 17.95 32.90 2.89
C GLY A 686 16.87 33.88 3.37
N ALA A 687 16.10 34.47 2.46
CA ALA A 687 14.97 35.34 2.81
C ALA A 687 13.76 34.54 3.31
N THR A 688 13.44 33.41 2.68
CA THR A 688 12.37 32.48 3.06
C THR A 688 12.57 31.92 4.46
N ARG A 689 13.82 31.59 4.79
CA ARG A 689 14.24 30.93 6.03
C ARG A 689 14.71 31.90 7.10
N GLY A 690 14.96 33.15 6.75
CA GLY A 690 15.40 34.18 7.67
C GLY A 690 14.36 34.48 8.76
N GLN A 691 14.81 35.06 9.88
CA GLN A 691 13.93 35.39 11.01
C GLN A 691 12.78 36.31 10.57
N GLY A 692 11.54 35.90 10.83
CA GLY A 692 10.33 36.61 10.41
C GLY A 692 10.00 36.47 8.91
N GLY A 693 10.78 35.66 8.18
CA GLY A 693 10.57 35.34 6.77
C GLY A 693 9.30 34.51 6.52
N PRO A 694 9.00 34.21 5.25
CA PRO A 694 7.86 33.41 4.81
C PRO A 694 7.61 32.14 5.63
N THR A 695 8.66 31.41 6.04
CA THR A 695 8.45 30.17 6.79
C THR A 695 8.05 30.41 8.24
N ASP A 696 8.70 31.35 8.93
CA ASP A 696 8.29 31.74 10.29
C ASP A 696 6.83 32.20 10.30
N GLN A 697 6.44 32.95 9.27
CA GLN A 697 5.07 33.41 9.10
C GLN A 697 4.07 32.28 8.82
N LEU A 698 4.47 31.24 8.07
CA LEU A 698 3.67 30.05 7.83
C LEU A 698 3.48 29.25 9.13
N VAL A 699 4.58 28.90 9.79
CA VAL A 699 4.57 28.14 11.07
C VAL A 699 3.74 28.86 12.13
N ASN A 700 3.85 30.18 12.22
CA ASN A 700 3.04 30.97 13.16
C ASN A 700 1.53 30.90 12.86
N ARG A 701 1.12 30.86 11.59
CA ARG A 701 -0.29 30.69 11.19
C ARG A 701 -0.80 29.30 11.53
N LEU A 702 -0.03 28.27 11.20
CA LEU A 702 -0.37 26.88 11.52
C LEU A 702 -0.52 26.70 13.04
N ASN A 703 0.38 27.31 13.83
CA ASN A 703 0.33 27.31 15.30
C ASN A 703 -0.85 28.09 15.89
N ALA A 704 -1.31 29.16 15.23
CA ALA A 704 -2.53 29.86 15.62
C ALA A 704 -3.77 28.96 15.47
N GLY A 705 -3.74 28.08 14.47
CA GLY A 705 -4.73 27.05 14.16
C GLY A 705 -5.53 27.39 12.92
N CYS A 706 -5.59 26.44 11.99
CA CYS A 706 -6.47 26.45 10.82
C CYS A 706 -7.12 25.06 10.65
N LEU A 707 -8.27 25.01 9.99
CA LEU A 707 -8.94 23.75 9.68
C LEU A 707 -8.33 23.05 8.47
N TRP A 708 -7.88 23.84 7.49
CA TRP A 708 -7.34 23.34 6.24
C TRP A 708 -6.13 24.16 5.83
N TRP A 709 -5.00 23.48 5.63
CA TRP A 709 -3.85 24.02 4.93
C TRP A 709 -3.79 23.39 3.54
N ASN A 710 -4.12 24.21 2.54
CA ASN A 710 -4.09 23.87 1.13
C ASN A 710 -2.82 24.44 0.49
N PHE A 711 -2.03 23.58 -0.15
CA PHE A 711 -0.82 23.97 -0.87
C PHE A 711 -0.91 23.57 -2.35
N GLN A 712 -0.58 24.48 -3.25
CA GLN A 712 -0.50 24.26 -4.70
C GLN A 712 0.87 24.72 -5.21
N GLY A 713 1.68 23.81 -5.77
CA GLY A 713 3.01 24.16 -6.21
C GLY A 713 3.97 23.00 -6.41
N HIS A 714 5.27 23.29 -6.43
CA HIS A 714 6.32 22.27 -6.47
C HIS A 714 6.61 21.70 -5.08
N ALA A 715 6.92 20.41 -5.03
CA ALA A 715 7.36 19.74 -3.82
C ALA A 715 8.18 18.49 -4.15
N ASN A 716 8.83 17.95 -3.13
CA ASN A 716 9.25 16.56 -3.08
C ASN A 716 8.83 15.97 -1.72
N ALA A 717 9.31 14.78 -1.37
CA ALA A 717 8.93 14.11 -0.13
C ALA A 717 9.31 14.86 1.15
N GLY A 718 10.33 15.73 1.14
CA GLY A 718 10.82 16.45 2.33
C GLY A 718 10.89 17.97 2.16
N GLN A 719 10.37 18.54 1.07
CA GLN A 719 10.47 19.98 0.82
C GLN A 719 9.28 20.51 0.03
N LEU A 720 8.81 21.71 0.40
CA LEU A 720 7.91 22.53 -0.42
C LEU A 720 8.68 23.69 -1.08
N THR A 721 8.41 23.90 -2.37
CA THR A 721 8.97 24.93 -3.27
C THR A 721 10.49 24.89 -3.45
N HIS A 722 11.06 25.65 -4.38
CA HIS A 722 12.52 25.71 -4.57
C HIS A 722 13.21 26.55 -3.47
N GLU A 723 12.47 27.50 -2.91
CA GLU A 723 12.89 28.48 -1.91
C GLU A 723 12.98 27.91 -0.49
N GLU A 724 12.81 26.59 -0.34
CA GLU A 724 12.79 25.89 0.94
C GLU A 724 11.71 26.48 1.85
N TRP A 725 10.44 26.51 1.43
CA TRP A 725 9.38 27.10 2.26
C TRP A 725 9.01 26.22 3.46
N ILE A 726 9.10 24.91 3.30
CA ILE A 726 9.10 23.92 4.38
C ILE A 726 10.18 22.91 4.05
N VAL A 727 10.96 22.50 5.06
CA VAL A 727 11.97 21.45 4.95
C VAL A 727 11.75 20.43 6.05
N ASP A 728 11.78 19.16 5.67
CA ASP A 728 11.62 17.97 6.50
C ASP A 728 12.53 16.86 5.95
N ASP A 729 13.84 17.10 6.05
CA ASP A 729 14.90 16.23 5.55
C ASP A 729 16.24 16.43 6.30
N ASP A 730 17.35 15.99 5.70
CA ASP A 730 18.70 16.06 6.26
C ASP A 730 19.18 17.49 6.58
N ARG A 731 18.59 18.51 5.96
CA ARG A 731 18.91 19.92 6.18
C ARG A 731 18.15 20.51 7.37
N GLY A 732 17.01 19.94 7.75
CA GLY A 732 16.20 20.39 8.88
C GLY A 732 14.79 19.81 8.90
N ASP A 733 14.12 19.94 10.05
CA ASP A 733 12.75 19.47 10.28
C ASP A 733 11.93 20.64 10.85
N ASP A 734 11.22 21.33 9.96
CA ASP A 734 10.33 22.44 10.31
C ASP A 734 9.09 21.96 11.04
N THR A 735 8.69 20.70 10.87
CA THR A 735 7.45 20.20 11.44
C THR A 735 7.57 20.07 12.97
N GLN A 736 8.78 19.94 13.53
CA GLN A 736 9.04 20.05 14.99
C GLN A 736 8.63 21.39 15.59
N ARG A 737 8.47 22.43 14.77
CA ARG A 737 8.07 23.78 15.20
C ARG A 737 6.55 23.92 15.33
N LEU A 738 5.80 22.89 14.95
CA LEU A 738 4.35 22.86 15.04
C LEU A 738 3.91 22.48 16.47
N ILE A 739 3.29 23.44 17.12
CA ILE A 739 2.78 23.38 18.50
C ILE A 739 1.26 23.65 18.54
N ASN A 740 0.56 23.39 17.44
CA ASN A 740 -0.90 23.51 17.28
C ASN A 740 -1.68 22.39 17.99
N ASP A 741 -1.30 22.07 19.24
CA ASP A 741 -1.94 21.04 20.05
C ASP A 741 -3.44 21.33 20.22
N GLY A 742 -4.28 20.30 20.01
CA GLY A 742 -5.74 20.42 19.97
C GLY A 742 -6.32 21.19 18.77
N LYS A 743 -5.49 21.60 17.81
CA LYS A 743 -5.89 22.33 16.58
C LYS A 743 -5.24 21.73 15.31
N PRO A 744 -5.33 20.41 15.09
CA PRO A 744 -4.72 19.81 13.91
C PRO A 744 -5.50 20.21 12.64
N PHE A 745 -4.78 20.48 11.55
CA PHE A 745 -5.34 20.85 10.26
C PHE A 745 -5.44 19.65 9.32
N LEU A 746 -6.34 19.70 8.33
CA LEU A 746 -6.19 18.89 7.12
C LEU A 746 -5.06 19.49 6.28
N PHE A 747 -4.05 18.69 5.93
CA PHE A 747 -3.05 19.08 4.94
C PHE A 747 -3.47 18.55 3.57
N SER A 748 -3.45 19.39 2.55
CA SER A 748 -3.58 18.92 1.17
C SER A 748 -2.54 19.60 0.30
N ALA A 749 -1.74 18.81 -0.41
CA ALA A 749 -0.70 19.32 -1.28
C ALA A 749 -0.92 18.80 -2.70
N PHE A 750 -1.07 19.75 -3.63
CA PHE A 750 -1.22 19.49 -5.05
C PHE A 750 0.12 19.69 -5.74
N SER A 751 1.00 18.73 -5.49
CA SER A 751 2.43 18.76 -5.77
C SER A 751 2.99 17.33 -5.84
N CYS A 752 4.23 17.17 -6.31
CA CYS A 752 4.89 15.87 -6.36
C CYS A 752 5.23 15.35 -4.95
N HIS A 753 5.06 14.04 -4.72
CA HIS A 753 5.62 13.24 -3.61
C HIS A 753 5.37 13.67 -2.15
N ALA A 754 4.52 14.66 -1.86
CA ALA A 754 4.30 15.10 -0.48
C ALA A 754 3.73 14.00 0.45
N ASN A 755 3.10 12.95 -0.12
CA ASN A 755 2.67 11.73 0.57
C ASN A 755 3.40 10.48 0.03
N ALA A 756 4.69 10.58 -0.29
CA ALA A 756 5.51 9.42 -0.69
C ALA A 756 5.80 8.51 0.52
N PHE A 757 4.77 7.87 1.07
CA PHE A 757 4.81 7.23 2.38
C PHE A 757 5.59 5.90 2.41
N ALA A 758 5.73 5.25 1.27
CA ALA A 758 6.36 3.93 1.19
C ALA A 758 7.80 3.97 0.64
N ARG A 759 8.57 5.03 0.91
CA ARG A 759 9.90 5.19 0.31
C ARG A 759 10.83 4.02 0.70
N PRO A 760 11.58 3.46 -0.26
CA PRO A 760 12.67 2.56 0.09
C PRO A 760 13.78 3.37 0.78
N ASN A 761 14.49 2.77 1.73
CA ASN A 761 15.59 3.42 2.44
C ASN A 761 15.17 4.66 3.25
N ASP A 762 14.05 4.60 3.97
CA ASP A 762 13.50 5.69 4.79
C ASP A 762 14.07 5.76 6.22
N VAL A 763 14.86 4.76 6.65
CA VAL A 763 15.49 4.72 7.98
C VAL A 763 16.73 5.62 8.13
N PRO A 764 17.64 5.77 7.14
CA PRO A 764 18.82 6.61 7.26
C PRO A 764 18.49 8.05 7.65
N PHE A 765 19.38 8.63 8.45
CA PHE A 765 19.25 10.01 8.93
C PHE A 765 19.08 10.98 7.75
N GLY A 766 17.98 11.74 7.77
CA GLY A 766 17.72 12.79 6.79
C GLY A 766 16.93 12.38 5.55
N LEU A 767 16.48 11.12 5.45
CA LEU A 767 15.48 10.73 4.46
C LEU A 767 14.06 10.77 5.04
N GLY A 768 13.90 10.34 6.30
CA GLY A 768 12.69 10.53 7.13
C GLY A 768 11.40 9.92 6.55
N PRO A 769 10.28 9.98 7.29
CA PRO A 769 8.96 9.87 6.68
C PRO A 769 8.73 11.02 5.69
N ALA A 770 7.82 10.86 4.72
CA ALA A 770 7.44 11.97 3.85
C ALA A 770 6.74 13.07 4.68
N LEU A 771 6.80 14.33 4.21
CA LEU A 771 6.23 15.48 4.90
C LEU A 771 4.80 15.25 5.39
N GLY A 772 3.94 14.68 4.54
CA GLY A 772 2.55 14.39 4.90
C GLY A 772 2.40 13.31 5.97
N GLU A 773 3.31 12.34 6.04
CA GLU A 773 3.34 11.34 7.11
C GLU A 773 3.80 11.97 8.43
N ASP A 774 4.90 12.72 8.43
CA ASP A 774 5.43 13.31 9.65
C ASP A 774 4.42 14.29 10.28
N LEU A 775 3.76 15.11 9.45
CA LEU A 775 2.67 15.97 9.87
C LEU A 775 1.55 15.20 10.58
N VAL A 776 1.16 14.04 10.06
CA VAL A 776 0.11 13.20 10.66
C VAL A 776 0.62 12.42 11.88
N LEU A 777 1.90 12.08 11.96
CA LEU A 777 2.47 11.34 13.09
C LEU A 777 2.82 12.24 14.28
N ARG A 778 2.86 13.57 14.12
CA ARG A 778 3.06 14.49 15.26
C ARG A 778 1.98 14.25 16.35
N PRO A 779 2.38 13.85 17.58
CA PRO A 779 1.40 13.48 18.61
C PRO A 779 0.70 14.70 19.22
N ARG A 780 1.35 15.87 19.24
CA ARG A 780 0.85 17.13 19.84
C ARG A 780 0.99 18.31 18.88
N GLY A 781 0.41 18.17 17.70
CA GLY A 781 0.44 19.17 16.64
C GLY A 781 0.31 18.54 15.26
N GLY A 782 0.68 19.29 14.23
CA GLY A 782 0.67 18.84 12.85
C GLY A 782 -0.74 18.70 12.28
N ALA A 783 -0.89 17.70 11.41
CA ALA A 783 -2.11 17.45 10.66
C ALA A 783 -2.98 16.36 11.33
N ILE A 784 -4.29 16.41 11.07
CA ILE A 784 -5.23 15.33 11.38
C ILE A 784 -5.24 14.29 10.26
N ALA A 785 -5.03 14.74 9.03
CA ALA A 785 -4.91 13.94 7.84
C ALA A 785 -4.09 14.70 6.78
N SER A 786 -3.47 13.98 5.86
CA SER A 786 -2.82 14.51 4.67
C SER A 786 -3.39 13.88 3.41
N TRP A 787 -3.83 14.69 2.44
CA TRP A 787 -4.20 14.23 1.10
C TRP A 787 -3.32 14.87 0.03
N ALA A 788 -2.36 14.09 -0.48
CA ALA A 788 -1.38 14.54 -1.46
C ALA A 788 -0.89 13.38 -2.33
N SER A 789 -0.13 13.68 -3.38
CA SER A 789 0.43 12.66 -4.28
C SER A 789 1.59 11.89 -3.64
N SER A 790 1.68 10.60 -3.97
CA SER A 790 2.84 9.76 -3.69
C SER A 790 3.88 9.72 -4.81
N GLY A 791 3.62 10.39 -5.95
CA GLY A 791 4.46 10.34 -7.15
C GLY A 791 4.62 11.68 -7.85
N PHE A 792 5.18 11.64 -9.06
CA PHE A 792 5.23 12.81 -9.94
C PHE A 792 3.84 13.26 -10.41
N GLU A 793 3.62 14.57 -10.40
CA GLU A 793 2.42 15.24 -10.88
C GLU A 793 2.77 16.25 -12.00
N ILE A 794 1.77 16.65 -12.77
CA ILE A 794 1.95 17.59 -13.89
C ILE A 794 1.46 19.00 -13.50
N LEU A 795 2.06 20.02 -14.14
CA LEU A 795 1.54 21.38 -14.11
C LEU A 795 0.10 21.41 -14.66
N PRO A 796 -0.87 21.92 -13.90
CA PRO A 796 -2.26 21.99 -14.35
C PRO A 796 -2.42 22.86 -15.61
N GLY A 797 -3.27 22.43 -16.54
CA GLY A 797 -3.55 23.18 -17.77
C GLY A 797 -4.54 24.34 -17.59
N SER A 798 -5.16 24.49 -16.42
CA SER A 798 -6.22 25.46 -16.14
C SER A 798 -6.18 25.95 -14.69
N SER A 799 -6.46 27.24 -14.50
CA SER A 799 -6.64 27.82 -13.16
C SER A 799 -8.03 27.61 -12.57
N THR A 800 -8.99 27.12 -13.36
CA THR A 800 -10.40 26.99 -12.95
C THR A 800 -10.88 25.54 -12.90
N SER A 801 -10.14 24.60 -13.49
CA SER A 801 -10.51 23.18 -13.55
C SER A 801 -9.33 22.34 -13.11
N HIS A 802 -9.35 21.94 -11.84
CA HIS A 802 -8.31 21.12 -11.21
C HIS A 802 -8.90 20.33 -10.05
N ILE A 803 -8.29 19.20 -9.67
CA ILE A 803 -8.78 18.36 -8.56
C ILE A 803 -8.90 19.14 -7.23
N ASN A 804 -8.03 20.14 -7.01
CA ASN A 804 -8.09 21.04 -5.84
C ASN A 804 -9.39 21.87 -5.81
N VAL A 805 -9.83 22.38 -6.96
CA VAL A 805 -11.10 23.11 -7.07
C VAL A 805 -12.27 22.17 -6.80
N SER A 806 -12.25 20.97 -7.36
CA SER A 806 -13.30 19.95 -7.13
C SER A 806 -13.36 19.49 -5.67
N LEU A 807 -12.24 19.45 -4.95
CA LEU A 807 -12.21 19.20 -3.51
C LEU A 807 -12.89 20.33 -2.73
N ALA A 808 -12.56 21.59 -3.03
CA ALA A 808 -13.20 22.74 -2.39
C ALA A 808 -14.72 22.75 -2.64
N GLU A 809 -15.15 22.44 -3.86
CA GLU A 809 -16.57 22.27 -4.18
C GLU A 809 -17.22 21.16 -3.35
N ALA A 810 -16.56 20.01 -3.20
CA ALA A 810 -17.05 18.86 -2.44
C ALA A 810 -17.01 19.08 -0.91
N MET A 811 -16.27 20.06 -0.40
CA MET A 811 -16.19 20.37 1.03
C MET A 811 -17.10 21.53 1.46
N PHE A 812 -17.37 22.49 0.57
CA PHE A 812 -18.02 23.75 0.95
C PHE A 812 -19.27 24.07 0.13
N SER A 813 -19.22 23.95 -1.19
CA SER A 813 -20.29 24.43 -2.07
C SER A 813 -21.41 23.40 -2.27
N ASP A 814 -21.02 22.19 -2.65
CA ASP A 814 -21.90 21.06 -2.95
C ASP A 814 -21.34 19.76 -2.33
N PRO A 815 -21.45 19.63 -0.99
CA PRO A 815 -20.92 18.48 -0.25
C PRO A 815 -21.75 17.21 -0.47
N PRO A 816 -21.20 16.00 -0.19
CA PRO A 816 -21.94 14.74 -0.27
C PRO A 816 -23.29 14.76 0.47
N HIS A 817 -24.41 14.48 -0.23
CA HIS A 817 -25.76 14.69 0.32
C HIS A 817 -26.89 13.75 -0.19
N THR A 818 -26.60 12.75 -1.03
CA THR A 818 -27.65 11.93 -1.68
C THR A 818 -28.34 10.94 -0.74
N ALA A 819 -29.54 10.49 -1.15
CA ALA A 819 -30.39 9.58 -0.37
C ALA A 819 -29.72 8.24 -0.01
N SER A 820 -28.68 7.86 -0.75
CA SER A 820 -28.00 6.58 -0.66
C SER A 820 -26.80 6.56 0.31
N PHE A 821 -26.44 7.69 0.94
CA PHE A 821 -25.49 7.71 2.07
C PHE A 821 -26.19 7.30 3.39
N ASP A 822 -27.18 8.09 3.80
CA ASP A 822 -28.03 7.88 4.96
C ASP A 822 -29.42 8.56 4.85
N GLY A 823 -29.71 9.22 3.72
CA GLY A 823 -30.94 10.01 3.55
C GLY A 823 -30.99 11.31 4.37
N GLN A 824 -29.86 11.73 4.97
CA GLN A 824 -29.81 12.84 5.92
C GLN A 824 -29.11 14.10 5.38
N GLY A 825 -29.10 14.33 4.06
CA GLY A 825 -28.56 15.56 3.45
C GLY A 825 -27.04 15.71 3.61
N ALA A 826 -26.54 16.94 3.45
CA ALA A 826 -25.11 17.26 3.40
C ALA A 826 -24.31 16.77 4.62
N ARG A 827 -23.17 16.14 4.36
CA ARG A 827 -22.08 15.92 5.33
C ARG A 827 -20.73 15.96 4.64
N VAL A 828 -19.68 16.19 5.42
CA VAL A 828 -18.30 16.17 4.92
C VAL A 828 -17.49 15.19 5.76
N LEU A 829 -17.39 13.96 5.27
CA LEU A 829 -16.38 12.99 5.69
C LEU A 829 -15.24 13.03 4.67
N LEU A 830 -13.98 12.96 5.12
CA LEU A 830 -12.83 13.15 4.23
C LEU A 830 -12.87 12.22 3.00
N GLY A 831 -13.12 10.93 3.20
CA GLY A 831 -13.21 9.95 2.12
C GLY A 831 -14.32 10.26 1.12
N GLU A 832 -15.50 10.69 1.59
CA GLU A 832 -16.64 11.02 0.72
C GLU A 832 -16.38 12.28 -0.10
N ALA A 833 -15.80 13.31 0.52
CA ALA A 833 -15.44 14.56 -0.15
C ALA A 833 -14.35 14.31 -1.22
N ILE A 834 -13.32 13.53 -0.90
CA ILE A 834 -12.27 13.12 -1.83
C ILE A 834 -12.86 12.30 -2.98
N GLY A 835 -13.70 11.30 -2.69
CA GLY A 835 -14.36 10.48 -3.71
C GLY A 835 -15.22 11.32 -4.66
N LEU A 836 -15.96 12.29 -4.13
CA LEU A 836 -16.75 13.23 -4.93
C LEU A 836 -15.89 14.17 -5.78
N ALA A 837 -14.78 14.66 -5.24
CA ALA A 837 -13.82 15.46 -6.01
C ALA A 837 -13.25 14.67 -7.19
N ILE A 838 -12.82 13.43 -6.96
CA ILE A 838 -12.32 12.50 -7.99
C ILE A 838 -13.40 12.22 -9.04
N ALA A 839 -14.62 11.91 -8.60
CA ALA A 839 -15.74 11.62 -9.50
C ALA A 839 -16.15 12.81 -10.38
N ARG A 840 -16.00 14.05 -9.91
CA ARG A 840 -16.23 15.27 -10.71
C ARG A 840 -15.09 15.54 -11.68
N TYR A 841 -13.85 15.39 -11.23
CA TYR A 841 -12.68 15.83 -12.00
C TYR A 841 -12.20 14.80 -13.02
N VAL A 842 -11.95 13.55 -12.60
CA VAL A 842 -11.28 12.53 -13.45
C VAL A 842 -12.02 12.26 -14.77
N PRO A 843 -13.37 12.20 -14.83
CA PRO A 843 -14.07 12.06 -16.11
C PRO A 843 -13.83 13.21 -17.08
N GLY A 844 -13.62 14.44 -16.57
CA GLY A 844 -13.29 15.62 -17.38
C GLY A 844 -11.89 15.59 -17.98
N VAL A 845 -10.98 14.83 -17.37
CA VAL A 845 -9.57 14.68 -17.81
C VAL A 845 -9.23 13.26 -18.28
N ALA A 846 -10.23 12.43 -18.60
CA ALA A 846 -10.04 11.03 -18.99
C ALA A 846 -9.06 10.83 -20.17
N PHE A 847 -8.97 11.82 -21.07
CA PHE A 847 -8.07 11.82 -22.23
C PHE A 847 -6.69 12.43 -21.94
N ASN A 848 -6.50 13.04 -20.76
CA ASN A 848 -5.19 13.47 -20.29
C ASN A 848 -4.52 12.29 -19.57
N GLN A 849 -3.56 11.65 -20.24
CA GLN A 849 -2.86 10.47 -19.72
C GLN A 849 -2.20 10.73 -18.35
N ASN A 850 -1.79 11.96 -18.07
CA ASN A 850 -1.09 12.32 -16.85
C ASN A 850 -2.06 12.57 -15.68
N GLU A 851 -3.23 13.15 -15.93
CA GLU A 851 -4.20 13.50 -14.87
C GLU A 851 -5.27 12.41 -14.64
N ARG A 852 -5.49 11.50 -15.61
CA ARG A 852 -6.46 10.39 -15.44
C ARG A 852 -6.10 9.40 -14.33
N GLY A 853 -4.84 9.40 -13.89
CA GLY A 853 -4.31 8.54 -12.83
C GLY A 853 -4.40 9.13 -11.42
N ILE A 854 -4.84 10.39 -11.26
CA ILE A 854 -4.87 11.11 -9.97
C ILE A 854 -5.65 10.35 -8.90
N GLY A 855 -6.73 9.65 -9.28
CA GLY A 855 -7.52 8.82 -8.36
C GLY A 855 -6.77 7.65 -7.74
N LEU A 856 -5.55 7.35 -8.22
CA LEU A 856 -4.68 6.30 -7.69
C LEU A 856 -3.34 6.80 -7.17
N THR A 857 -2.89 8.01 -7.55
CA THR A 857 -1.61 8.59 -7.08
C THR A 857 -1.77 9.43 -5.82
N TYR A 858 -2.94 10.04 -5.59
CA TYR A 858 -3.21 10.78 -4.35
C TYR A 858 -3.65 9.85 -3.22
N GLN A 859 -2.93 9.92 -2.10
CA GLN A 859 -3.10 9.05 -0.94
C GLN A 859 -3.71 9.83 0.22
N LEU A 860 -4.69 9.25 0.91
CA LEU A 860 -5.19 9.80 2.18
C LEU A 860 -4.43 9.14 3.34
N LEU A 861 -3.50 9.89 3.93
CA LEU A 861 -2.88 9.54 5.21
C LEU A 861 -3.79 10.09 6.31
N GLY A 862 -4.60 9.25 6.92
CA GLY A 862 -5.63 9.60 7.90
C GLY A 862 -6.83 8.66 7.81
N ASP A 863 -7.81 8.86 8.69
CA ASP A 863 -9.04 8.08 8.70
C ASP A 863 -10.05 8.64 7.68
N PRO A 864 -10.52 7.85 6.69
CA PRO A 864 -11.46 8.30 5.65
C PRO A 864 -12.83 8.70 6.21
N ALA A 865 -13.20 8.26 7.43
CA ALA A 865 -14.45 8.64 8.09
C ALA A 865 -14.30 9.89 9.00
N THR A 866 -13.14 10.54 9.03
CA THR A 866 -12.93 11.78 9.80
C THR A 866 -13.89 12.88 9.35
N ARG A 867 -14.53 13.57 10.31
CA ARG A 867 -15.49 14.65 10.02
C ARG A 867 -14.76 15.97 9.78
N PHE A 868 -14.97 16.57 8.61
CA PHE A 868 -14.52 17.94 8.37
C PHE A 868 -15.64 18.93 8.74
N SER A 869 -15.52 19.58 9.91
CA SER A 869 -16.54 20.52 10.41
C SER A 869 -15.96 21.91 10.64
N LEU A 870 -16.64 22.93 10.11
CA LEU A 870 -16.36 24.35 10.37
C LEU A 870 -16.85 24.81 11.76
N GLY A 871 -17.57 23.94 12.49
CA GLY A 871 -18.27 24.29 13.73
C GLY A 871 -19.76 24.58 13.50
N PRO A 872 -20.42 25.34 14.39
CA PRO A 872 -21.86 25.54 14.35
C PRO A 872 -22.32 26.36 13.14
N PRO A 873 -23.61 26.26 12.73
CA PRO A 873 -24.14 26.99 11.58
C PRO A 873 -23.89 28.51 11.68
N GLN A 874 -23.48 29.11 10.57
CA GLN A 874 -23.25 30.54 10.46
C GLN A 874 -24.54 31.27 10.08
N ALA A 875 -24.72 32.47 10.63
CA ALA A 875 -25.84 33.35 10.32
C ALA A 875 -25.36 34.75 9.93
N ILE A 876 -25.84 35.23 8.78
CA ILE A 876 -25.68 36.59 8.30
C ILE A 876 -27.07 37.21 8.29
N VAL A 877 -27.25 38.24 9.11
CA VAL A 877 -28.58 38.79 9.36
C VAL A 877 -28.61 40.25 8.97
N THR A 878 -29.68 40.66 8.30
CA THR A 878 -30.00 42.07 8.06
C THR A 878 -31.35 42.42 8.66
N ALA A 879 -31.45 43.64 9.19
CA ALA A 879 -32.68 44.22 9.70
C ALA A 879 -32.98 45.48 8.87
N ASN A 880 -34.10 45.49 8.14
CA ASN A 880 -34.49 46.56 7.22
C ASN A 880 -33.43 46.89 6.15
N GLY A 881 -32.61 45.91 5.78
CA GLY A 881 -31.49 46.06 4.83
C GLY A 881 -30.16 46.43 5.47
N ASP A 882 -30.14 46.77 6.76
CA ASP A 882 -28.90 47.06 7.49
C ASP A 882 -28.30 45.77 8.07
N THR A 883 -26.99 45.57 7.92
CA THR A 883 -26.30 44.39 8.48
C THR A 883 -26.29 44.42 10.00
N VAL A 884 -26.70 43.30 10.61
CA VAL A 884 -26.70 43.11 12.06
C VAL A 884 -25.46 42.36 12.47
N ILE A 885 -24.84 42.79 13.58
CA ILE A 885 -23.75 42.07 14.23
C ILE A 885 -24.34 41.37 15.45
N ASN A 886 -24.05 40.08 15.58
CA ASN A 886 -24.53 39.26 16.71
C ASN A 886 -24.21 39.92 18.06
N ASP A 887 -25.19 39.89 18.97
CA ASP A 887 -25.10 40.47 20.33
C ASP A 887 -24.81 41.98 20.37
N ARG A 888 -24.82 42.68 19.23
CA ARG A 888 -24.67 44.13 19.18
C ARG A 888 -26.03 44.80 19.04
N PRO A 889 -26.23 45.95 19.72
CA PRO A 889 -27.47 46.69 19.59
C PRO A 889 -27.65 47.25 18.17
N VAL A 890 -28.84 47.03 17.59
CA VAL A 890 -29.23 47.50 16.26
C VAL A 890 -30.04 48.79 16.40
N ALA A 891 -29.63 49.85 15.70
CA ALA A 891 -30.38 51.09 15.60
C ALA A 891 -31.07 51.16 14.23
N LEU A 892 -32.39 51.05 14.20
CA LEU A 892 -33.17 51.22 12.98
C LEU A 892 -33.37 52.72 12.69
N ALA A 893 -33.08 53.17 11.47
CA ALA A 893 -33.30 54.55 11.02
C ALA A 893 -34.47 54.64 10.02
N PRO A 894 -35.36 55.66 10.05
CA PRO A 894 -36.10 56.30 11.17
C PRO A 894 -37.12 55.32 11.81
N PRO A 895 -37.98 55.70 12.78
CA PRO A 895 -38.96 54.77 13.36
C PRO A 895 -39.92 54.24 12.29
N ARG A 896 -39.64 53.03 11.83
CA ARG A 896 -40.55 52.23 11.03
C ARG A 896 -41.22 51.27 12.00
N ASP A 897 -42.55 51.25 11.97
CA ASP A 897 -43.33 50.32 12.79
C ASP A 897 -43.07 48.86 12.40
N THR A 898 -42.47 48.60 11.24
CA THR A 898 -42.20 47.27 10.68
C THR A 898 -40.71 46.93 10.69
N LEU A 899 -40.39 45.78 11.25
CA LEU A 899 -39.11 45.07 11.13
C LEU A 899 -39.21 44.05 10.00
N HIS A 900 -38.31 44.18 9.02
CA HIS A 900 -38.01 43.16 8.02
C HIS A 900 -36.67 42.51 8.40
N LEU A 901 -36.75 41.28 8.88
CA LEU A 901 -35.61 40.47 9.25
C LEU A 901 -35.33 39.51 8.11
N GLU A 902 -34.11 39.57 7.56
CA GLU A 902 -33.61 38.63 6.57
C GLU A 902 -32.36 37.95 7.13
N ALA A 903 -32.29 36.62 7.06
CA ALA A 903 -31.15 35.86 7.55
C ALA A 903 -30.73 34.76 6.58
N ASP A 904 -29.50 34.83 6.12
CA ASP A 904 -28.84 33.76 5.39
C ASP A 904 -28.12 32.86 6.40
N LEU A 905 -28.56 31.60 6.47
CA LEU A 905 -28.03 30.56 7.33
C LEU A 905 -27.24 29.58 6.47
N ALA A 906 -26.00 29.29 6.86
CA ALA A 906 -25.13 28.40 6.12
C ALA A 906 -24.28 27.52 7.04
N SER A 907 -24.07 26.27 6.66
CA SER A 907 -23.11 25.35 7.25
C SER A 907 -22.45 24.55 6.13
N ASN A 908 -21.32 23.89 6.40
CA ASN A 908 -20.76 22.92 5.45
C ASN A 908 -21.44 21.53 5.54
N VAL A 909 -22.36 21.37 6.49
CA VAL A 909 -23.18 20.16 6.65
C VAL A 909 -24.66 20.54 6.79
N ARG A 910 -25.57 19.56 6.73
CA ARG A 910 -27.01 19.80 6.86
C ARG A 910 -27.36 20.55 8.16
N ILE A 911 -28.28 21.51 8.05
CA ILE A 911 -28.94 22.17 9.18
C ILE A 911 -30.26 21.44 9.47
N ASP A 912 -30.36 20.86 10.67
CA ASP A 912 -31.48 20.00 11.09
C ASP A 912 -32.65 20.79 11.66
N ALA A 913 -32.36 21.91 12.31
CA ALA A 913 -33.38 22.72 12.96
C ALA A 913 -33.06 24.21 12.82
N ILE A 914 -34.10 25.00 12.50
CA ILE A 914 -34.06 26.46 12.46
C ILE A 914 -35.31 26.97 13.19
N SER A 915 -35.13 27.84 14.18
CA SER A 915 -36.23 28.50 14.86
C SER A 915 -35.92 29.97 15.12
N LEU A 916 -36.98 30.76 15.22
CA LEU A 916 -36.91 32.17 15.56
C LEU A 916 -37.61 32.39 16.90
N GLU A 917 -36.93 33.02 17.85
CA GLU A 917 -37.45 33.33 19.18
C GLU A 917 -37.53 34.84 19.41
N SER A 918 -38.52 35.26 20.20
CA SER A 918 -38.66 36.61 20.74
C SER A 918 -38.61 36.57 22.27
N ILE A 919 -38.55 37.72 22.96
CA ILE A 919 -38.62 37.73 24.44
C ILE A 919 -39.92 37.11 24.98
N THR A 920 -40.97 37.03 24.15
CA THR A 920 -42.28 36.47 24.51
C THR A 920 -42.39 34.97 24.20
N GLY A 921 -41.36 34.37 23.63
CA GLY A 921 -41.29 32.96 23.24
C GLY A 921 -41.02 32.73 21.76
N THR A 922 -41.00 31.45 21.36
CA THR A 922 -40.76 30.99 19.99
C THR A 922 -41.84 31.49 19.03
N ILE A 923 -41.42 32.08 17.91
CA ILE A 923 -42.29 32.53 16.83
C ILE A 923 -42.74 31.31 16.02
N PRO A 924 -44.06 31.14 15.77
CA PRO A 924 -44.56 30.02 14.98
C PRO A 924 -43.92 29.95 13.59
N PRO A 925 -43.55 28.75 13.09
CA PRO A 925 -43.03 28.59 11.74
C PRO A 925 -43.96 29.06 10.61
N THR A 926 -45.25 29.26 10.89
CA THR A 926 -46.21 29.85 9.94
C THR A 926 -46.03 31.36 9.73
N ASP A 927 -45.28 32.02 10.61
CA ASP A 927 -45.20 33.48 10.67
C ASP A 927 -43.94 34.02 9.99
N TYR A 928 -42.99 33.14 9.67
CA TYR A 928 -41.80 33.46 8.87
C TYR A 928 -41.70 32.51 7.67
N THR A 929 -41.01 32.96 6.63
CA THR A 929 -40.69 32.13 5.47
C THR A 929 -39.29 31.55 5.66
N LEU A 930 -39.16 30.24 5.45
CA LEU A 930 -37.88 29.56 5.41
C LEU A 930 -37.73 28.86 4.05
N THR A 931 -36.81 29.34 3.22
CA THR A 931 -36.54 28.78 1.88
C THR A 931 -35.19 28.10 1.86
N LEU A 932 -35.13 26.89 1.31
CA LEU A 932 -33.86 26.24 1.01
C LEU A 932 -33.14 27.03 -0.09
N ALA A 933 -31.89 27.39 0.16
CA ALA A 933 -31.08 28.19 -0.75
C ALA A 933 -30.07 27.36 -1.56
N ASP A 934 -29.97 26.06 -1.28
CA ASP A 934 -29.21 25.08 -2.07
C ASP A 934 -30.15 24.14 -2.85
N THR A 935 -29.58 23.32 -3.73
CA THR A 935 -30.34 22.45 -4.65
C THR A 935 -30.82 21.14 -4.04
N SER A 936 -30.31 20.72 -2.86
CA SER A 936 -30.59 19.38 -2.30
C SER A 936 -29.86 19.04 -0.99
N GLY A 937 -28.87 19.82 -0.55
CA GLY A 937 -28.00 19.49 0.58
C GLY A 937 -28.58 19.82 1.95
N GLY A 938 -29.51 20.79 2.02
CA GLY A 938 -30.08 21.20 3.30
C GLY A 938 -29.08 21.93 4.20
N HIS A 939 -28.02 22.49 3.65
CA HIS A 939 -26.95 23.17 4.39
C HIS A 939 -27.03 24.70 4.26
N ARG A 940 -27.91 25.22 3.40
CA ARG A 940 -28.16 26.65 3.24
C ARG A 940 -29.65 26.99 3.26
N TYR A 941 -30.02 27.93 4.10
CA TYR A 941 -31.39 28.44 4.21
C TYR A 941 -31.43 29.95 4.21
N HIS A 942 -32.52 30.49 3.71
CA HIS A 942 -32.86 31.90 3.82
C HIS A 942 -34.15 32.04 4.63
N LEU A 943 -34.08 32.80 5.73
CA LEU A 943 -35.20 33.11 6.61
C LEU A 943 -35.62 34.56 6.40
N SER A 944 -36.90 34.77 6.07
CA SER A 944 -37.51 36.09 5.97
C SER A 944 -38.67 36.21 6.97
N TYR A 945 -38.61 37.23 7.83
CA TYR A 945 -39.64 37.50 8.82
C TYR A 945 -40.01 38.98 8.84
N THR A 946 -41.29 39.27 8.65
CA THR A 946 -41.82 40.64 8.69
C THR A 946 -42.82 40.76 9.84
N THR A 947 -42.55 41.67 10.77
CA THR A 947 -43.43 41.93 11.92
C THR A 947 -43.42 43.40 12.28
N PRO A 948 -44.45 43.93 12.94
CA PRO A 948 -44.27 45.16 13.67
C PRO A 948 -43.17 45.01 14.72
N VAL A 949 -42.38 46.06 14.98
CA VAL A 949 -41.37 46.05 16.03
C VAL A 949 -42.08 45.83 17.37
N ARG A 950 -41.99 44.62 17.94
CA ARG A 950 -42.75 44.20 19.14
C ARG A 950 -41.89 43.57 20.24
N SER A 951 -40.61 43.29 19.97
CA SER A 951 -39.70 42.63 20.91
C SER A 951 -38.36 43.36 20.96
N LEU A 952 -37.78 43.43 22.17
CA LEU A 952 -36.44 44.00 22.42
C LEU A 952 -35.32 43.07 21.97
N ARG A 953 -35.63 41.78 21.74
CA ARG A 953 -34.69 40.77 21.27
C ARG A 953 -35.38 39.80 20.33
N TYR A 954 -34.67 39.44 19.27
CA TYR A 954 -34.98 38.25 18.49
C TYR A 954 -33.74 37.36 18.47
N THR A 955 -33.94 36.06 18.56
CA THR A 955 -32.86 35.09 18.49
C THR A 955 -33.15 34.11 17.37
N ILE A 956 -32.22 33.97 16.42
CA ILE A 956 -32.27 32.91 15.42
C ILE A 956 -31.46 31.74 15.96
N HIS A 957 -32.11 30.61 16.16
CA HIS A 957 -31.46 29.36 16.54
C HIS A 957 -31.28 28.51 15.29
N ALA A 958 -30.08 27.98 15.10
CA ALA A 958 -29.82 26.94 14.12
C ALA A 958 -29.06 25.78 14.77
N GLN A 959 -29.37 24.56 14.36
CA GLN A 959 -28.68 23.36 14.80
C GLN A 959 -28.30 22.51 13.59
N ASP A 960 -27.03 22.09 13.51
CA ASP A 960 -26.58 21.19 12.46
C ASP A 960 -26.89 19.71 12.76
N ARG A 961 -26.63 18.84 11.77
CA ARG A 961 -26.83 17.39 11.88
C ARG A 961 -25.97 16.68 12.92
N TYR A 962 -24.91 17.32 13.42
CA TYR A 962 -24.08 16.80 14.50
C TYR A 962 -24.49 17.37 15.86
N GLY A 963 -25.55 18.17 15.88
CA GLY A 963 -26.12 18.76 17.09
C GLY A 963 -25.46 20.06 17.53
N LEU A 964 -24.54 20.64 16.75
CA LEU A 964 -23.91 21.92 17.05
C LEU A 964 -24.91 23.05 16.87
N LYS A 965 -25.03 23.89 17.90
CA LYS A 965 -26.01 24.96 17.96
C LYS A 965 -25.37 26.32 17.77
N SER A 966 -26.01 27.18 16.99
CA SER A 966 -25.73 28.61 16.94
C SER A 966 -26.95 29.43 17.30
N ASP A 967 -26.70 30.48 18.09
CA ASP A 967 -27.69 31.49 18.46
C ASP A 967 -27.22 32.83 17.90
N PHE A 968 -28.05 33.45 17.05
CA PHE A 968 -27.82 34.81 16.56
C PHE A 968 -28.83 35.76 17.21
N ASN A 969 -28.33 36.60 18.12
CA ASN A 969 -29.11 37.56 18.88
C ASN A 969 -29.13 38.93 18.19
N LEU A 970 -30.34 39.37 17.87
CA LEU A 970 -30.65 40.74 17.50
C LEU A 970 -31.13 41.48 18.74
N LEU A 971 -30.43 42.55 19.12
CA LEU A 971 -30.78 43.37 20.27
C LEU A 971 -31.27 44.74 19.81
N PHE A 972 -32.49 45.12 20.21
CA PHE A 972 -33.05 46.44 19.96
C PHE A 972 -33.01 47.25 21.26
N PRO A 973 -31.98 48.09 21.47
CA PRO A 973 -31.92 48.95 22.63
C PRO A 973 -32.97 50.06 22.45
N PHE A 974 -33.94 50.14 23.36
CA PHE A 974 -34.94 51.21 23.49
C PHE A 974 -36.20 51.13 22.59
N PHE A 975 -37.30 50.71 23.23
CA PHE A 975 -38.69 51.08 22.90
C PHE A 975 -39.12 52.42 23.52
N SER A 976 -38.23 53.16 24.17
CA SER A 976 -38.60 54.35 24.94
C SER A 976 -38.64 55.61 24.09
N GLN A 977 -39.56 55.66 23.13
CA GLN A 977 -40.15 56.88 22.55
C GLN A 977 -41.27 56.48 21.57
N LEU A 978 -42.27 55.77 22.11
CA LEU A 978 -43.64 55.85 21.58
C LEU A 978 -44.27 57.17 22.03
#